data_AF-A0A957I322-F1
#
_entry.id   AF-A0A957I322-F1
#
_cell.length_a   1.000
_cell.length_b   1.000
_cell.length_c   1.000
_cell.angle_alpha   90.00
_cell.angle_beta   90.00
_cell.angle_gamma   90.00
#
_symmetry.space_group_name_H-M   'P 1'
#
loop_
_entity.id
_entity.type
_entity.pdbx_description
1 polymer ?
#
loop_
_entity_poly.entity_id
_entity_poly.type
_entity_poly.pdbx_seq_one_letter_code
_entity_poly.pdbx_strand_id
1 'polypeptide(L)'
;MRIFVIEPHAVGGMIHYVYQLCTALAAHGADVTLVTAAGYEMADHPHTFTVVTPLRRWAAFDPRSSQPPRGKLARLARALHWQARRAMRALRLVHEWIKLSRFLLRQRPDIVQFGKINFPFEAVFLAYLRRRGLRLADICHEFELREQASNPLARLSNRLYRHVYNQFATIFLHGESNRARFLSLFAVPPDVTHVIDHGNEMLFAREHGGETARLALRRRYQLTDDAPIILFFGNLTASKGLPDLLRAFALVRRQVRARLIIAGYPTKYIDLPALHALAAELGATADVIFDMRYLPVAEVGPLMEMAAVVAYPYHSSSQSGALQVAYSFGRPVVATRVGGLPDAVEEARSGLLVPPHQPQALAAALLRLLQDPALAAQMGAYARHLSQTRFAWSPIAAHILAAYVGGGGGKEEGGKQKAEARPASRSARLALLTTPEAFLALAPEWNDFLRRCRADNVFLTWEWVTAWWRHFGDDYRPWVLTLRGEDGGLRGIAPLMVGRKRLPGGLFYRQLLFIGSGRAAPDHLEFMTLPGDGEAVDLLARAVWAGRGWDVLHLESLPPASPTMPALQQLIPSHWRETEPLPCPFMRLPADWETLRMGLGKNQRRNIKRYDRYLAEANAGAVRYVILDEEAARPATLETLARLHQAVQQEQGRAGAFSDARMLPFQQTVAARFQEQGWLRVYQLRLGETPIAIMYCFRYGPRLSFYITGYDLEWSRFGPGRQVIAYALQDCVADGLTVFDFLRGDEAYKYDWGAETQTNVQLRAARTWWGKSLMAAQRLRRSLRS
;
A
#
# COMPACT_ATOMS: atom_id res chain seq x y z
N MET A 1 -35.61 1.13 12.77
CA MET A 1 -34.21 1.54 12.54
C MET A 1 -34.20 2.84 11.78
N ARG A 2 -33.49 3.85 12.28
CA ARG A 2 -33.40 5.20 11.73
C ARG A 2 -32.17 5.36 10.84
N ILE A 3 -32.39 5.52 9.54
CA ILE A 3 -31.34 5.51 8.51
C ILE A 3 -31.26 6.90 7.87
N PHE A 4 -30.08 7.50 7.92
CA PHE A 4 -29.81 8.76 7.23
C PHE A 4 -29.02 8.49 5.96
N VAL A 5 -29.65 8.69 4.81
CA VAL A 5 -29.00 8.54 3.50
C VAL A 5 -28.45 9.88 3.05
N ILE A 6 -27.15 9.95 2.79
CA ILE A 6 -26.43 11.19 2.49
C ILE A 6 -26.08 11.23 1.00
N GLU A 7 -26.73 12.14 0.26
CA GLU A 7 -26.44 12.39 -1.15
C GLU A 7 -26.24 13.90 -1.38
N PRO A 8 -24.99 14.38 -1.47
CA PRO A 8 -24.70 15.80 -1.60
C PRO A 8 -25.05 16.37 -3.00
N HIS A 9 -25.34 15.55 -4.00
CA HIS A 9 -25.80 15.98 -5.32
C HIS A 9 -27.33 16.05 -5.37
N ALA A 10 -27.85 17.21 -5.74
CA ALA A 10 -29.30 17.44 -5.80
C ALA A 10 -29.93 17.06 -7.16
N VAL A 11 -29.13 16.75 -8.18
CA VAL A 11 -29.55 16.48 -9.56
C VAL A 11 -28.76 15.30 -10.16
N GLY A 12 -29.35 14.58 -11.12
CA GLY A 12 -28.70 13.52 -11.88
C GLY A 12 -28.99 12.08 -11.44
N GLY A 13 -28.43 11.09 -12.15
CA GLY A 13 -28.73 9.67 -11.90
C GLY A 13 -28.50 9.20 -10.45
N MET A 14 -27.56 9.79 -9.71
CA MET A 14 -27.34 9.45 -8.29
C MET A 14 -28.53 9.82 -7.40
N ILE A 15 -29.18 10.97 -7.65
CA ILE A 15 -30.32 11.37 -6.84
C ILE A 15 -31.56 10.51 -7.15
N HIS A 16 -31.72 10.07 -8.41
CA HIS A 16 -32.75 9.11 -8.82
C HIS A 16 -32.55 7.73 -8.17
N TYR A 17 -31.30 7.24 -8.12
CA TYR A 17 -30.96 6.02 -7.41
C TYR A 17 -31.30 6.12 -5.92
N VAL A 18 -30.85 7.20 -5.27
CA VAL A 18 -31.05 7.40 -3.82
C VAL A 18 -32.53 7.59 -3.48
N TYR A 19 -33.31 8.28 -4.30
CA TYR A 19 -34.76 8.40 -4.14
C TYR A 19 -35.45 7.01 -4.12
N GLN A 20 -35.10 6.13 -5.07
CA GLN A 20 -35.69 4.79 -5.14
C GLN A 20 -35.20 3.89 -4.00
N LEU A 21 -33.92 3.99 -3.61
CA LEU A 21 -33.38 3.33 -2.43
C LEU A 21 -34.13 3.74 -1.16
N CYS A 22 -34.29 5.05 -0.92
CA CYS A 22 -35.00 5.56 0.25
C CYS A 22 -36.45 5.09 0.28
N THR A 23 -37.13 5.12 -0.86
CA THR A 23 -38.51 4.61 -1.01
C THR A 23 -38.59 3.14 -0.62
N ALA A 24 -37.65 2.32 -1.11
CA ALA A 24 -37.64 0.90 -0.84
C ALA A 24 -37.30 0.58 0.62
N LEU A 25 -36.32 1.25 1.22
CA LEU A 25 -35.99 1.10 2.63
C LEU A 25 -37.17 1.51 3.53
N ALA A 26 -37.88 2.60 3.20
CA ALA A 26 -39.06 3.03 3.93
C ALA A 26 -40.23 2.03 3.79
N ALA A 27 -40.43 1.46 2.59
CA ALA A 27 -41.43 0.41 2.36
C ALA A 27 -41.15 -0.88 3.16
N HIS A 28 -39.89 -1.12 3.53
CA HIS A 28 -39.46 -2.20 4.42
C HIS A 28 -39.42 -1.79 5.91
N GLY A 29 -40.11 -0.70 6.28
CA GLY A 29 -40.32 -0.31 7.67
C GLY A 29 -39.15 0.44 8.33
N ALA A 30 -38.16 0.88 7.57
CA ALA A 30 -37.12 1.77 8.10
C ALA A 30 -37.61 3.22 8.20
N ASP A 31 -37.19 3.93 9.25
CA ASP A 31 -37.36 5.39 9.35
C ASP A 31 -36.24 6.05 8.57
N VAL A 32 -36.53 6.49 7.34
CA VAL A 32 -35.53 6.99 6.40
C VAL A 32 -35.56 8.50 6.32
N THR A 33 -34.38 9.12 6.44
CA THR A 33 -34.17 10.54 6.16
C THR A 33 -33.12 10.72 5.05
N LEU A 34 -33.51 11.31 3.92
CA LEU A 34 -32.60 11.76 2.88
C LEU A 34 -32.02 13.13 3.24
N VAL A 35 -30.70 13.21 3.35
CA VAL A 35 -29.95 14.44 3.58
C VAL A 35 -29.26 14.85 2.29
N THR A 36 -29.72 15.93 1.67
CA THR A 36 -29.22 16.40 0.37
C THR A 36 -28.96 17.91 0.31
N ALA A 37 -28.65 18.43 -0.87
CA ALA A 37 -28.42 19.85 -1.10
C ALA A 37 -29.69 20.59 -1.54
N ALA A 38 -29.70 21.91 -1.33
CA ALA A 38 -30.75 22.77 -1.87
C ALA A 38 -30.85 22.64 -3.41
N GLY A 39 -32.07 22.75 -3.95
CA GLY A 39 -32.35 22.52 -5.38
C GLY A 39 -32.49 21.04 -5.75
N TYR A 40 -33.02 20.23 -4.82
CA TYR A 40 -33.33 18.82 -4.99
C TYR A 40 -34.32 18.60 -6.14
N GLU A 41 -33.89 17.89 -7.19
CA GLU A 41 -34.65 17.64 -8.43
C GLU A 41 -35.97 16.93 -8.18
N MET A 42 -36.03 16.08 -7.15
CA MET A 42 -37.18 15.23 -6.85
C MET A 42 -38.08 15.82 -5.74
N ALA A 43 -37.97 17.12 -5.44
CA ALA A 43 -38.67 17.74 -4.30
C ALA A 43 -40.20 17.62 -4.40
N ASP A 44 -40.73 17.71 -5.61
CA ASP A 44 -42.18 17.66 -5.86
C ASP A 44 -42.70 16.24 -6.10
N HIS A 45 -41.83 15.21 -6.09
CA HIS A 45 -42.25 13.83 -6.29
C HIS A 45 -42.79 13.23 -4.98
N PRO A 46 -43.86 12.40 -5.03
CA PRO A 46 -44.39 11.73 -3.84
C PRO A 46 -43.34 10.85 -3.17
N HIS A 47 -43.22 10.89 -1.84
CA HIS A 47 -42.27 10.04 -1.12
C HIS A 47 -42.75 9.74 0.30
N THR A 48 -42.33 8.58 0.83
CA THR A 48 -42.71 8.06 2.16
C THR A 48 -41.60 8.22 3.20
N PHE A 49 -40.56 8.99 2.89
CA PHE A 49 -39.40 9.23 3.74
C PHE A 49 -39.26 10.74 4.03
N THR A 50 -38.39 11.13 4.95
CA THR A 50 -38.15 12.55 5.25
C THR A 50 -37.04 13.11 4.37
N VAL A 51 -37.19 14.31 3.83
CA VAL A 51 -36.11 15.03 3.12
C VAL A 51 -35.65 16.24 3.91
N VAL A 52 -34.33 16.36 4.08
CA VAL A 52 -33.70 17.54 4.68
C VAL A 52 -32.62 18.05 3.75
N THR A 53 -32.62 19.36 3.46
CA THR A 53 -31.65 19.99 2.55
C THR A 53 -30.68 20.93 3.29
N PRO A 54 -29.88 20.45 4.27
CA PRO A 54 -29.03 21.34 5.06
C PRO A 54 -27.79 21.81 4.27
N LEU A 55 -27.50 21.20 3.12
CA LEU A 55 -26.29 21.46 2.33
C LEU A 55 -26.54 22.54 1.29
N ARG A 56 -25.65 23.53 1.19
CA ARG A 56 -25.68 24.55 0.13
C ARG A 56 -24.53 24.33 -0.85
N ARG A 57 -24.76 23.51 -1.87
CA ARG A 57 -23.81 23.27 -2.97
C ARG A 57 -24.05 24.20 -4.15
N TRP A 58 -23.02 24.34 -4.99
CA TRP A 58 -23.07 25.08 -6.25
C TRP A 58 -23.96 24.35 -7.27
N ALA A 59 -24.60 25.12 -8.15
CA ALA A 59 -25.16 24.55 -9.37
C ALA A 59 -24.04 23.82 -10.14
N ALA A 60 -24.33 22.61 -10.63
CA ALA A 60 -23.40 21.85 -11.47
C ALA A 60 -23.07 22.60 -12.78
N PHE A 61 -23.92 23.54 -13.17
CA PHE A 61 -23.87 24.34 -14.38
C PHE A 61 -23.56 25.82 -14.08
N ASP A 62 -22.59 26.39 -14.80
CA ASP A 62 -22.30 27.83 -14.79
C ASP A 62 -22.43 28.38 -16.21
N PRO A 63 -23.50 29.14 -16.51
CA PRO A 63 -23.72 29.70 -17.85
C PRO A 63 -22.57 30.58 -18.36
N ARG A 64 -21.70 31.10 -17.47
CA ARG A 64 -20.57 31.97 -17.83
C ARG A 64 -19.32 31.20 -18.29
N SER A 65 -19.37 29.86 -18.34
CA SER A 65 -18.24 29.05 -18.82
C SER A 65 -18.13 28.98 -20.34
N SER A 66 -19.14 29.42 -21.10
CA SER A 66 -19.29 29.18 -22.55
C SER A 66 -18.64 30.22 -23.47
N GLN A 67 -18.18 31.38 -22.98
CA GLN A 67 -17.50 32.38 -23.83
C GLN A 67 -16.01 32.50 -23.49
N PRO A 68 -15.06 32.31 -24.43
CA PRO A 68 -13.63 32.49 -24.17
C PRO A 68 -13.26 33.98 -24.08
N PRO A 69 -12.32 34.39 -23.20
CA PRO A 69 -11.97 35.80 -23.04
C PRO A 69 -11.02 36.25 -24.16
N ARG A 70 -11.27 37.42 -24.75
CA ARG A 70 -10.37 38.03 -25.75
C ARG A 70 -9.24 38.81 -25.06
N GLY A 71 -7.98 38.58 -25.44
CA GLY A 71 -6.81 39.28 -24.92
C GLY A 71 -5.99 38.54 -23.86
N LYS A 72 -4.71 38.92 -23.67
CA LYS A 72 -3.78 38.29 -22.69
C LYS A 72 -4.15 38.61 -21.24
N LEU A 73 -4.49 39.86 -20.93
CA LEU A 73 -4.88 40.32 -19.58
C LEU A 73 -6.19 39.68 -19.10
N ALA A 74 -7.20 39.59 -19.97
CA ALA A 74 -8.47 38.94 -19.64
C ALA A 74 -8.32 37.43 -19.38
N ARG A 75 -7.39 36.75 -20.05
CA ARG A 75 -7.03 35.36 -19.78
C ARG A 75 -6.37 35.18 -18.41
N LEU A 76 -5.43 36.05 -18.05
CA LEU A 76 -4.75 36.02 -16.75
C LEU A 76 -5.72 36.32 -15.60
N ALA A 77 -6.54 37.38 -15.73
CA ALA A 77 -7.55 37.75 -14.74
C ALA A 77 -8.59 36.62 -14.55
N ARG A 78 -9.00 35.96 -15.63
CA ARG A 78 -9.90 34.79 -15.55
C ARG A 78 -9.23 33.59 -14.89
N ALA A 79 -7.95 33.34 -15.14
CA ALA A 79 -7.20 32.28 -14.46
C ALA A 79 -7.10 32.53 -12.95
N LEU A 80 -6.75 33.75 -12.53
CA LEU A 80 -6.72 34.16 -11.12
C LEU A 80 -8.11 34.06 -10.47
N HIS A 81 -9.17 34.54 -11.15
CA HIS A 81 -10.55 34.41 -10.68
C HIS A 81 -10.95 32.94 -10.48
N TRP A 82 -10.59 32.04 -11.40
CA TRP A 82 -10.88 30.61 -11.27
C TRP A 82 -10.08 29.95 -10.14
N GLN A 83 -8.84 30.36 -9.89
CA GLN A 83 -8.05 29.86 -8.75
C GLN A 83 -8.64 30.32 -7.41
N ALA A 84 -8.97 31.62 -7.29
CA ALA A 84 -9.64 32.17 -6.10
C ALA A 84 -11.00 31.47 -5.87
N ARG A 85 -11.79 31.29 -6.93
CA ARG A 85 -13.06 30.57 -6.87
C ARG A 85 -12.86 29.11 -6.46
N ARG A 86 -11.84 28.41 -6.96
CA ARG A 86 -11.50 27.04 -6.58
C ARG A 86 -11.13 26.94 -5.09
N ALA A 87 -10.36 27.90 -4.56
CA ALA A 87 -10.02 27.95 -3.13
C ALA A 87 -11.26 28.21 -2.25
N MET A 88 -12.09 29.21 -2.60
CA MET A 88 -13.36 29.46 -1.91
C MET A 88 -14.29 28.24 -1.95
N ARG A 89 -14.31 27.53 -3.09
CA ARG A 89 -15.09 26.32 -3.25
C ARG A 89 -14.63 25.20 -2.30
N ALA A 90 -13.32 25.00 -2.17
CA ALA A 90 -12.75 24.03 -1.24
C ALA A 90 -13.07 24.38 0.24
N LEU A 91 -12.91 25.65 0.64
CA LEU A 91 -13.25 26.11 1.99
C LEU A 91 -14.73 25.92 2.31
N ARG A 92 -15.62 26.26 1.36
CA ARG A 92 -17.06 26.03 1.53
C ARG A 92 -17.38 24.55 1.69
N LEU A 93 -16.73 23.66 0.94
CA LEU A 93 -16.94 22.23 1.08
C LEU A 93 -16.56 21.71 2.48
N VAL A 94 -15.45 22.18 3.04
CA VAL A 94 -15.05 21.90 4.43
C VAL A 94 -16.11 22.40 5.41
N HIS A 95 -16.62 23.62 5.22
CA HIS A 95 -17.70 24.19 6.03
C HIS A 95 -19.00 23.37 5.99
N GLU A 96 -19.41 22.91 4.80
CA GLU A 96 -20.58 22.06 4.65
C GLU A 96 -20.39 20.69 5.32
N TRP A 97 -19.18 20.11 5.29
CA TRP A 97 -18.86 18.89 6.06
C TRP A 97 -18.90 19.11 7.58
N ILE A 98 -18.48 20.28 8.08
CA ILE A 98 -18.61 20.65 9.50
C ILE A 98 -20.09 20.72 9.89
N LYS A 99 -20.93 21.37 9.06
CA LYS A 99 -22.38 21.46 9.30
C LYS A 99 -23.03 20.08 9.30
N LEU A 100 -22.75 19.27 8.27
CA LEU A 100 -23.25 17.90 8.16
C LEU A 100 -22.86 17.09 9.39
N SER A 101 -21.58 17.17 9.81
CA SER A 101 -21.10 16.44 10.98
C SER A 101 -21.84 16.84 12.25
N ARG A 102 -22.05 18.15 12.48
CA ARG A 102 -22.82 18.65 13.63
C ARG A 102 -24.28 18.21 13.57
N PHE A 103 -24.89 18.21 12.39
CA PHE A 103 -26.25 17.74 12.19
C PHE A 103 -26.38 16.25 12.53
N LEU A 104 -25.52 15.39 11.97
CA LEU A 104 -25.52 13.95 12.24
C LEU A 104 -25.28 13.62 13.71
N LEU A 105 -24.37 14.34 14.38
CA LEU A 105 -24.09 14.13 15.80
C LEU A 105 -25.21 14.59 16.73
N ARG A 106 -26.03 15.55 16.30
CA ARG A 106 -27.25 15.96 17.03
C ARG A 106 -28.39 14.98 16.82
N GLN A 107 -28.54 14.47 15.59
CA GLN A 107 -29.64 13.58 15.24
C GLN A 107 -29.40 12.13 15.71
N ARG A 108 -28.14 11.68 15.75
CA ARG A 108 -27.71 10.33 16.12
C ARG A 108 -28.56 9.21 15.47
N PRO A 109 -28.55 9.09 14.14
CA PRO A 109 -29.20 7.96 13.47
C PRO A 109 -28.49 6.64 13.77
N ASP A 110 -29.22 5.53 13.62
CA ASP A 110 -28.67 4.18 13.79
C ASP A 110 -27.63 3.87 12.70
N ILE A 111 -27.91 4.31 11.47
CA ILE A 111 -27.04 4.16 10.30
C ILE A 111 -26.93 5.49 9.55
N VAL A 112 -25.70 5.84 9.16
CA VAL A 112 -25.42 6.90 8.18
C VAL A 112 -24.92 6.26 6.88
N GLN A 113 -25.76 6.24 5.86
CA GLN A 113 -25.50 5.62 4.57
C GLN A 113 -25.03 6.67 3.55
N PHE A 114 -23.83 6.51 3.00
CA PHE A 114 -23.27 7.39 1.96
C PHE A 114 -23.41 6.74 0.57
N GLY A 115 -23.64 7.56 -0.47
CA GLY A 115 -23.64 7.10 -1.87
C GLY A 115 -22.38 7.49 -2.65
N LYS A 116 -21.71 8.58 -2.25
CA LYS A 116 -20.48 9.01 -2.93
C LYS A 116 -19.59 9.84 -2.02
N ILE A 117 -18.34 9.38 -1.87
CA ILE A 117 -17.25 10.17 -1.30
C ILE A 117 -16.47 10.82 -2.44
N ASN A 118 -16.40 12.15 -2.42
CA ASN A 118 -15.87 12.93 -3.52
C ASN A 118 -14.39 13.27 -3.35
N PHE A 119 -13.89 13.27 -2.11
CA PHE A 119 -12.51 13.65 -1.81
C PHE A 119 -11.92 12.88 -0.63
N PRO A 120 -10.61 12.58 -0.65
CA PRO A 120 -10.00 11.83 0.46
C PRO A 120 -9.96 12.56 1.81
N PHE A 121 -9.97 13.90 1.83
CA PHE A 121 -9.98 14.65 3.09
C PHE A 121 -11.26 14.40 3.90
N GLU A 122 -12.33 13.94 3.24
CA GLU A 122 -13.61 13.58 3.86
C GLU A 122 -13.42 12.47 4.91
N ALA A 123 -12.37 11.65 4.79
CA ALA A 123 -11.96 10.66 5.80
C ALA A 123 -11.77 11.25 7.21
N VAL A 124 -11.36 12.52 7.34
CA VAL A 124 -11.21 13.18 8.65
C VAL A 124 -12.56 13.33 9.34
N PHE A 125 -13.59 13.72 8.59
CA PHE A 125 -14.96 13.87 9.09
C PHE A 125 -15.59 12.52 9.38
N LEU A 126 -15.43 11.56 8.46
CA LEU A 126 -15.92 10.18 8.66
C LEU A 126 -15.28 9.54 9.91
N ALA A 127 -13.97 9.69 10.09
CA ALA A 127 -13.28 9.19 11.28
C ALA A 127 -13.77 9.89 12.56
N TYR A 128 -14.06 11.19 12.51
CA TYR A 128 -14.64 11.93 13.63
C TYR A 128 -16.05 11.43 13.99
N LEU A 129 -16.92 11.23 13.00
CA LEU A 129 -18.28 10.71 13.19
C LEU A 129 -18.25 9.28 13.78
N ARG A 130 -17.40 8.41 13.24
CA ARG A 130 -17.22 7.03 13.74
C ARG A 130 -16.73 7.00 15.19
N ARG A 131 -15.72 7.82 15.54
CA ARG A 131 -15.21 7.93 16.92
C ARG A 131 -16.24 8.46 17.91
N ARG A 132 -17.26 9.17 17.43
CA ARG A 132 -18.38 9.67 18.24
C ARG A 132 -19.55 8.68 18.30
N GLY A 133 -19.36 7.46 17.82
CA GLY A 133 -20.30 6.35 17.96
C GLY A 133 -21.30 6.20 16.82
N LEU A 134 -21.20 6.99 15.74
CA LEU A 134 -22.07 6.79 14.58
C LEU A 134 -21.61 5.60 13.74
N ARG A 135 -22.54 4.76 13.32
CA ARG A 135 -22.28 3.64 12.43
C ARG A 135 -22.43 4.09 10.98
N LEU A 136 -21.33 4.03 10.24
CA LEU A 136 -21.25 4.55 8.88
C LEU A 136 -21.31 3.40 7.87
N ALA A 137 -22.07 3.57 6.80
CA ALA A 137 -22.14 2.65 5.67
C ALA A 137 -21.96 3.38 4.34
N ASP A 138 -21.50 2.68 3.30
CA ASP A 138 -21.26 3.22 1.96
C ASP A 138 -21.81 2.27 0.90
N ILE A 139 -22.52 2.79 -0.11
CA ILE A 139 -22.85 2.06 -1.34
C ILE A 139 -21.89 2.61 -2.39
N CYS A 140 -20.90 1.79 -2.74
CA CYS A 140 -19.77 2.24 -3.51
C CYS A 140 -20.06 2.15 -5.02
N HIS A 141 -20.54 3.26 -5.59
CA HIS A 141 -20.88 3.31 -7.02
C HIS A 141 -19.67 3.47 -7.96
N GLU A 142 -18.63 4.15 -7.50
CA GLU A 142 -17.38 4.36 -8.25
C GLU A 142 -16.21 4.51 -7.27
N PHE A 143 -15.14 3.77 -7.51
CA PHE A 143 -13.94 3.75 -6.66
C PHE A 143 -12.64 3.83 -7.48
N GLU A 144 -12.72 3.85 -8.82
CA GLU A 144 -11.58 4.03 -9.71
C GLU A 144 -11.63 5.39 -10.42
N LEU A 145 -10.53 6.15 -10.35
CA LEU A 145 -10.39 7.44 -11.05
C LEU A 145 -9.98 7.23 -12.53
N ARG A 146 -10.89 6.65 -13.32
CA ARG A 146 -10.66 6.20 -14.71
C ARG A 146 -10.31 7.32 -15.68
N GLU A 147 -11.05 8.44 -15.60
CA GLU A 147 -10.85 9.61 -16.46
C GLU A 147 -9.61 10.45 -16.08
N GLN A 148 -8.89 10.06 -15.01
CA GLN A 148 -7.66 10.72 -14.55
C GLN A 148 -6.48 9.76 -14.49
N ALA A 149 -6.60 8.54 -15.03
CA ALA A 149 -5.59 7.49 -14.92
C ALA A 149 -4.22 7.87 -15.52
N SER A 150 -4.19 8.79 -16.49
CA SER A 150 -2.97 9.35 -17.09
C SER A 150 -2.25 10.37 -16.19
N ASN A 151 -2.85 10.82 -15.09
CA ASN A 151 -2.25 11.77 -14.16
C ASN A 151 -1.57 11.03 -12.98
N PRO A 152 -0.26 11.22 -12.74
CA PRO A 152 0.45 10.64 -11.59
C PRO A 152 -0.21 10.92 -10.22
N LEU A 153 -0.92 12.06 -10.09
CA LEU A 153 -1.68 12.43 -8.88
C LEU A 153 -2.89 11.52 -8.62
N ALA A 154 -3.46 10.87 -9.64
CA ALA A 154 -4.57 9.94 -9.48
C ALA A 154 -4.14 8.64 -8.77
N ARG A 155 -2.90 8.18 -8.99
CA ARG A 155 -2.33 7.02 -8.28
C ARG A 155 -2.06 7.31 -6.79
N LEU A 156 -1.72 8.56 -6.46
CA LEU A 156 -1.61 9.03 -5.08
C LEU A 156 -2.99 9.13 -4.40
N SER A 157 -4.03 9.49 -5.18
CA SER A 157 -5.42 9.61 -4.73
C SER A 157 -5.99 8.29 -4.19
N ASN A 158 -5.79 7.16 -4.87
CA ASN A 158 -6.29 5.84 -4.41
C ASN A 158 -5.78 5.45 -3.01
N ARG A 159 -4.55 5.85 -2.66
CA ARG A 159 -3.98 5.62 -1.32
C ARG A 159 -4.62 6.47 -0.23
N LEU A 160 -5.07 7.67 -0.58
CA LEU A 160 -5.78 8.53 0.34
C LEU A 160 -7.23 8.03 0.53
N TYR A 161 -7.87 7.55 -0.54
CA TYR A 161 -9.19 6.89 -0.47
C TYR A 161 -9.21 5.62 0.38
N ARG A 162 -8.08 4.91 0.55
CA ARG A 162 -8.00 3.80 1.53
C ARG A 162 -8.42 4.21 2.95
N HIS A 163 -8.13 5.44 3.37
CA HIS A 163 -8.50 5.91 4.71
C HIS A 163 -9.98 6.26 4.82
N VAL A 164 -10.65 6.57 3.70
CA VAL A 164 -12.09 6.78 3.62
C VAL A 164 -12.80 5.46 3.91
N TYR A 165 -12.49 4.40 3.15
CA TYR A 165 -13.23 3.15 3.24
C TYR A 165 -13.07 2.44 4.59
N ASN A 166 -11.93 2.62 5.27
CA ASN A 166 -11.71 2.12 6.63
C ASN A 166 -12.60 2.77 7.71
N GLN A 167 -13.40 3.79 7.37
CA GLN A 167 -14.33 4.39 8.32
C GLN A 167 -15.73 3.77 8.26
N PHE A 168 -16.03 2.92 7.28
CA PHE A 168 -17.35 2.30 7.17
C PHE A 168 -17.38 0.96 7.89
N ALA A 169 -18.46 0.72 8.61
CA ALA A 169 -18.78 -0.57 9.23
C ALA A 169 -19.40 -1.55 8.21
N THR A 170 -19.95 -1.02 7.13
CA THR A 170 -20.61 -1.79 6.07
C THR A 170 -20.36 -1.10 4.73
N ILE A 171 -19.93 -1.83 3.71
CA ILE A 171 -19.69 -1.34 2.36
C ILE A 171 -20.42 -2.24 1.37
N PHE A 172 -21.32 -1.66 0.58
CA PHE A 172 -22.03 -2.36 -0.47
C PHE A 172 -21.36 -2.11 -1.82
N LEU A 173 -21.20 -3.18 -2.59
CA LEU A 173 -20.58 -3.18 -3.92
C LEU A 173 -21.54 -3.83 -4.92
N HIS A 174 -21.58 -3.28 -6.14
CA HIS A 174 -22.48 -3.78 -7.18
C HIS A 174 -21.86 -4.95 -7.94
N GLY A 175 -22.22 -6.19 -7.62
CA GLY A 175 -21.68 -7.39 -8.26
C GLY A 175 -20.33 -7.87 -7.70
N GLU A 176 -20.05 -9.18 -7.84
CA GLU A 176 -18.85 -9.82 -7.28
C GLU A 176 -17.58 -9.38 -8.01
N SER A 177 -17.66 -9.11 -9.32
CA SER A 177 -16.51 -8.63 -10.10
C SER A 177 -16.00 -7.29 -9.55
N ASN A 178 -16.92 -6.39 -9.18
CA ASN A 178 -16.56 -5.13 -8.53
C ASN A 178 -16.07 -5.33 -7.11
N ARG A 179 -16.63 -6.28 -6.36
CA ARG A 179 -16.16 -6.59 -5.00
C ARG A 179 -14.72 -7.12 -5.00
N ALA A 180 -14.43 -8.09 -5.86
CA ALA A 180 -13.08 -8.62 -6.04
C ALA A 180 -12.11 -7.51 -6.46
N ARG A 181 -12.51 -6.65 -7.41
CA ARG A 181 -11.71 -5.51 -7.84
C ARG A 181 -11.50 -4.50 -6.72
N PHE A 182 -12.52 -4.15 -5.96
CA PHE A 182 -12.43 -3.25 -4.81
C PHE A 182 -11.46 -3.77 -3.76
N LEU A 183 -11.58 -5.05 -3.37
CA LEU A 183 -10.70 -5.69 -2.39
C LEU A 183 -9.25 -5.80 -2.90
N SER A 184 -9.04 -5.90 -4.22
CA SER A 184 -7.69 -5.84 -4.80
C SER A 184 -7.03 -4.46 -4.68
N LEU A 185 -7.83 -3.39 -4.60
CA LEU A 185 -7.36 -2.00 -4.56
C LEU A 185 -7.30 -1.42 -3.15
N PHE A 186 -8.23 -1.83 -2.29
CA PHE A 186 -8.40 -1.31 -0.93
C PHE A 186 -8.34 -2.46 0.07
N ALA A 187 -7.37 -2.39 0.98
CA ALA A 187 -7.26 -3.34 2.08
C ALA A 187 -8.24 -2.97 3.20
N VAL A 188 -9.49 -3.36 2.97
CA VAL A 188 -10.64 -3.33 3.88
C VAL A 188 -10.98 -4.78 4.25
N PRO A 189 -11.41 -5.08 5.49
CA PRO A 189 -11.81 -6.44 5.87
C PRO A 189 -12.93 -6.98 4.94
N PRO A 190 -12.81 -8.19 4.38
CA PRO A 190 -13.82 -8.72 3.46
C PRO A 190 -15.21 -8.89 4.06
N ASP A 191 -15.30 -9.08 5.37
CA ASP A 191 -16.52 -9.27 6.17
C ASP A 191 -17.38 -8.01 6.29
N VAL A 192 -16.79 -6.82 6.15
CA VAL A 192 -17.56 -5.57 6.11
C VAL A 192 -18.07 -5.23 4.70
N THR A 193 -17.77 -6.06 3.70
CA THR A 193 -18.17 -5.84 2.31
C THR A 193 -19.29 -6.79 1.89
N HIS A 194 -20.33 -6.24 1.29
CA HIS A 194 -21.53 -6.96 0.85
C HIS A 194 -21.79 -6.70 -0.62
N VAL A 195 -22.27 -7.71 -1.35
CA VAL A 195 -22.68 -7.56 -2.74
C VAL A 195 -24.17 -7.31 -2.81
N ILE A 196 -24.56 -6.24 -3.50
CA ILE A 196 -25.96 -5.98 -3.85
C ILE A 196 -26.06 -5.80 -5.35
N ASP A 197 -27.18 -6.19 -5.93
CA ASP A 197 -27.48 -5.81 -7.31
C ASP A 197 -27.70 -4.30 -7.42
N HIS A 198 -27.52 -3.73 -8.61
CA HIS A 198 -27.95 -2.36 -8.85
C HIS A 198 -29.48 -2.35 -8.97
N GLY A 199 -30.15 -1.43 -8.28
CA GLY A 199 -31.60 -1.29 -8.36
C GLY A 199 -32.06 -0.91 -9.76
N ASN A 200 -33.27 -1.35 -10.10
CA ASN A 200 -33.93 -0.96 -11.33
C ASN A 200 -34.24 0.55 -11.36
N GLU A 201 -34.58 1.06 -12.52
CA GLU A 201 -34.81 2.49 -12.73
C GLU A 201 -36.28 2.71 -13.16
N MET A 202 -37.18 2.04 -12.46
CA MET A 202 -38.62 2.06 -12.73
C MET A 202 -39.25 3.43 -12.49
N LEU A 203 -38.56 4.34 -11.80
CA LEU A 203 -38.94 5.76 -11.72
C LEU A 203 -39.25 6.34 -13.11
N PHE A 204 -38.37 6.15 -14.09
CA PHE A 204 -38.55 6.71 -15.44
C PHE A 204 -39.72 6.07 -16.19
N ALA A 205 -40.04 4.81 -15.90
CA ALA A 205 -41.17 4.12 -16.50
C ALA A 205 -42.52 4.60 -15.94
N ARG A 206 -42.55 5.10 -14.70
CA ARG A 206 -43.75 5.66 -14.06
C ARG A 206 -44.01 7.11 -14.46
N GLU A 207 -42.94 7.86 -14.72
CA GLU A 207 -42.95 9.28 -15.09
C GLU A 207 -42.97 9.50 -16.62
N HIS A 208 -43.47 8.54 -17.40
CA HIS A 208 -43.42 8.64 -18.86
C HIS A 208 -44.24 9.84 -19.34
N GLY A 209 -43.64 10.76 -20.12
CA GLY A 209 -44.36 11.86 -20.77
C GLY A 209 -45.39 11.40 -21.82
N GLY A 210 -45.56 10.08 -21.98
CA GLY A 210 -46.52 9.42 -22.86
C GLY A 210 -46.24 9.67 -24.33
N GLU A 211 -47.25 9.39 -25.16
CA GLU A 211 -47.18 9.54 -26.61
C GLU A 211 -46.84 10.98 -27.03
N THR A 212 -47.33 11.98 -26.30
CA THR A 212 -47.05 13.40 -26.57
C THR A 212 -45.56 13.73 -26.49
N ALA A 213 -44.87 13.28 -25.43
CA ALA A 213 -43.43 13.50 -25.29
C ALA A 213 -42.63 12.71 -26.33
N ARG A 214 -43.07 11.49 -26.67
CA ARG A 214 -42.48 10.68 -27.75
C ARG A 214 -42.57 11.39 -29.10
N LEU A 215 -43.73 11.92 -29.46
CA LEU A 215 -43.94 12.68 -30.69
C LEU A 215 -43.10 13.96 -30.72
N ALA A 216 -42.97 14.66 -29.59
CA ALA A 216 -42.11 15.83 -29.47
C ALA A 216 -40.63 15.48 -29.73
N LEU A 217 -40.13 14.38 -29.18
CA LEU A 217 -38.78 13.88 -29.45
C LEU A 217 -38.59 13.49 -30.92
N ARG A 218 -39.55 12.78 -31.54
CA ARG A 218 -39.47 12.43 -32.97
C ARG A 218 -39.37 13.68 -33.86
N ARG A 219 -40.18 14.71 -33.58
CA ARG A 219 -40.09 16.00 -34.29
C ARG A 219 -38.75 16.68 -34.06
N ARG A 220 -38.27 16.72 -32.81
CA ARG A 220 -36.97 17.32 -32.45
C ARG A 220 -35.81 16.65 -33.17
N TYR A 221 -35.84 15.33 -33.26
CA TYR A 221 -34.81 14.51 -33.91
C TYR A 221 -35.02 14.37 -35.42
N GLN A 222 -36.06 14.99 -35.98
CA GLN A 222 -36.40 14.94 -37.41
C GLN A 222 -36.52 13.49 -37.92
N LEU A 223 -37.09 12.61 -37.09
CA LEU A 223 -37.32 11.21 -37.43
C LEU A 223 -38.56 11.10 -38.33
N THR A 224 -38.32 11.06 -39.64
CA THR A 224 -39.35 11.01 -40.69
C THR A 224 -39.67 9.60 -41.17
N ASP A 225 -38.88 8.61 -40.77
CA ASP A 225 -39.04 7.20 -41.10
C ASP A 225 -39.13 6.33 -39.83
N ASP A 226 -39.50 5.07 -40.01
CA ASP A 226 -39.52 4.05 -38.93
C ASP A 226 -38.25 3.21 -38.92
N ALA A 227 -37.13 3.80 -39.37
CA ALA A 227 -35.83 3.13 -39.28
C ALA A 227 -35.51 2.80 -37.82
N PRO A 228 -35.01 1.59 -37.52
CA PRO A 228 -34.70 1.19 -36.15
C PRO A 228 -33.60 2.08 -35.56
N ILE A 229 -33.73 2.35 -34.26
CA ILE A 229 -32.86 3.27 -33.54
C ILE A 229 -31.91 2.48 -32.64
N ILE A 230 -30.61 2.69 -32.86
CA ILE A 230 -29.57 2.35 -31.89
C ILE A 230 -29.45 3.55 -30.94
N LEU A 231 -29.62 3.31 -29.65
CA LEU A 231 -29.52 4.36 -28.63
C LEU A 231 -28.24 4.20 -27.81
N PHE A 232 -27.55 5.30 -27.58
CA PHE A 232 -26.66 5.49 -26.43
C PHE A 232 -27.30 6.50 -25.49
N PHE A 233 -27.42 6.15 -24.21
CA PHE A 233 -27.93 7.05 -23.17
C PHE A 233 -27.02 7.11 -21.94
N GLY A 234 -26.75 8.31 -21.47
CA GLY A 234 -26.04 8.58 -20.21
C GLY A 234 -24.99 9.69 -20.32
N ASN A 235 -24.28 9.98 -19.23
CA ASN A 235 -23.20 10.97 -19.22
C ASN A 235 -22.12 10.64 -20.26
N LEU A 236 -21.67 11.64 -21.03
CA LEU A 236 -20.68 11.44 -22.07
C LEU A 236 -19.27 11.71 -21.51
N THR A 237 -18.51 10.64 -21.37
CA THR A 237 -17.10 10.64 -20.93
C THR A 237 -16.25 9.81 -21.89
N ALA A 238 -14.93 9.93 -21.83
CA ALA A 238 -14.04 9.18 -22.73
C ALA A 238 -14.18 7.66 -22.55
N SER A 239 -14.33 7.19 -21.31
CA SER A 239 -14.53 5.76 -21.00
C SER A 239 -15.81 5.15 -21.57
N LYS A 240 -16.75 5.94 -22.11
CA LYS A 240 -17.98 5.44 -22.72
C LYS A 240 -17.81 4.89 -24.14
N GLY A 241 -16.64 5.09 -24.76
CA GLY A 241 -16.29 4.48 -26.04
C GLY A 241 -17.13 4.94 -27.24
N LEU A 242 -17.63 6.18 -27.22
CA LEU A 242 -18.40 6.76 -28.33
C LEU A 242 -17.68 6.69 -29.70
N PRO A 243 -16.35 6.87 -29.82
CA PRO A 243 -15.67 6.68 -31.10
C PRO A 243 -15.85 5.27 -31.67
N ASP A 244 -15.88 4.23 -30.83
CA ASP A 244 -16.08 2.85 -31.28
C ASP A 244 -17.52 2.61 -31.69
N LEU A 245 -18.49 3.27 -31.03
CA LEU A 245 -19.89 3.25 -31.44
C LEU A 245 -20.08 3.86 -32.84
N LEU A 246 -19.46 5.02 -33.10
CA LEU A 246 -19.54 5.68 -34.41
C LEU A 246 -18.94 4.80 -35.51
N ARG A 247 -17.76 4.21 -35.27
CA ARG A 247 -17.13 3.26 -36.21
C ARG A 247 -17.98 2.01 -36.44
N ALA A 248 -18.58 1.46 -35.38
CA ALA A 248 -19.46 0.31 -35.50
C ALA A 248 -20.73 0.67 -36.29
N PHE A 249 -21.33 1.82 -36.00
CA PHE A 249 -22.51 2.30 -36.72
C PHE A 249 -22.24 2.55 -38.21
N ALA A 250 -21.05 3.01 -38.57
CA ALA A 250 -20.62 3.14 -39.97
C ALA A 250 -20.57 1.79 -40.72
N LEU A 251 -20.39 0.67 -40.02
CA LEU A 251 -20.50 -0.68 -40.58
C LEU A 251 -21.96 -1.15 -40.63
N VAL A 252 -22.74 -0.88 -39.58
CA VAL A 252 -24.16 -1.22 -39.50
C VAL A 252 -24.95 -0.58 -40.65
N ARG A 253 -24.75 0.72 -40.91
CA ARG A 253 -25.46 1.49 -41.95
C ARG A 253 -25.26 0.95 -43.37
N ARG A 254 -24.22 0.15 -43.61
CA ARG A 254 -23.95 -0.47 -44.92
C ARG A 254 -24.85 -1.68 -45.19
N GLN A 255 -25.43 -2.25 -44.14
CA GLN A 255 -26.26 -3.45 -44.23
C GLN A 255 -27.73 -3.19 -43.90
N VAL A 256 -28.00 -2.26 -42.98
CA VAL A 256 -29.37 -1.89 -42.58
C VAL A 256 -29.51 -0.38 -42.46
N ARG A 257 -30.65 0.16 -42.92
CA ARG A 257 -31.01 1.57 -42.69
C ARG A 257 -31.39 1.71 -41.21
N ALA A 258 -30.58 2.43 -40.44
CA ALA A 258 -30.78 2.64 -39.01
C ALA A 258 -30.37 4.06 -38.60
N ARG A 259 -30.88 4.53 -37.46
CA ARG A 259 -30.46 5.80 -36.84
C ARG A 259 -29.65 5.53 -35.59
N LEU A 260 -28.65 6.36 -35.31
CA LEU A 260 -27.91 6.36 -34.05
C LEU A 260 -28.25 7.62 -33.27
N ILE A 261 -28.80 7.47 -32.06
CA ILE A 261 -29.01 8.59 -31.14
C ILE A 261 -27.99 8.49 -30.00
N ILE A 262 -27.20 9.55 -29.80
CA ILE A 262 -26.31 9.72 -28.66
C ILE A 262 -26.88 10.81 -27.77
N ALA A 263 -27.48 10.41 -26.65
CA ALA A 263 -28.21 11.29 -25.74
C ALA A 263 -27.54 11.37 -24.36
N GLY A 264 -27.20 12.58 -23.94
CA GLY A 264 -26.72 12.88 -22.58
C GLY A 264 -25.73 14.02 -22.52
N TYR A 265 -25.43 14.46 -21.29
CA TYR A 265 -24.63 15.66 -21.06
C TYR A 265 -23.12 15.41 -21.22
N PRO A 266 -22.40 16.24 -22.00
CA PRO A 266 -20.95 16.10 -22.21
C PRO A 266 -20.15 16.56 -20.99
N THR A 267 -19.17 15.75 -20.59
CA THR A 267 -18.20 16.15 -19.57
C THR A 267 -17.00 16.87 -20.20
N LYS A 268 -16.20 17.56 -19.38
CA LYS A 268 -14.97 18.23 -19.83
C LYS A 268 -13.89 17.30 -20.42
N TYR A 269 -14.09 15.99 -20.35
CA TYR A 269 -13.14 14.97 -20.83
C TYR A 269 -13.51 14.41 -22.20
N ILE A 270 -14.57 14.94 -22.83
CA ILE A 270 -14.99 14.52 -24.16
C ILE A 270 -14.80 15.65 -25.17
N ASP A 271 -14.27 15.29 -26.34
CA ASP A 271 -14.08 16.19 -27.46
C ASP A 271 -15.25 16.04 -28.44
N LEU A 272 -16.29 16.87 -28.24
CA LEU A 272 -17.47 16.86 -29.12
C LEU A 272 -17.15 17.22 -30.57
N PRO A 273 -16.33 18.26 -30.86
CA PRO A 273 -15.86 18.52 -32.23
C PRO A 273 -15.23 17.30 -32.89
N ALA A 274 -14.37 16.56 -32.18
CA ALA A 274 -13.75 15.35 -32.73
C ALA A 274 -14.77 14.24 -33.02
N LEU A 275 -15.81 14.07 -32.19
CA LEU A 275 -16.88 13.11 -32.46
C LEU A 275 -17.72 13.48 -33.69
N HIS A 276 -18.04 14.77 -33.86
CA HIS A 276 -18.72 15.24 -35.07
C HIS A 276 -17.85 15.07 -36.32
N ALA A 277 -16.56 15.40 -36.23
CA ALA A 277 -15.61 15.21 -37.33
C ALA A 277 -15.48 13.72 -37.71
N LEU A 278 -15.42 12.82 -36.73
CA LEU A 278 -15.40 11.39 -36.96
C LEU A 278 -16.69 10.89 -37.63
N ALA A 279 -17.86 11.39 -37.21
CA ALA A 279 -19.13 11.06 -37.85
C ALA A 279 -19.15 11.53 -39.33
N ALA A 280 -18.56 12.69 -39.63
CA ALA A 280 -18.44 13.20 -40.99
C ALA A 280 -17.45 12.39 -41.84
N GLU A 281 -16.27 12.05 -41.30
CA GLU A 281 -15.27 11.19 -41.95
C GLU A 281 -15.86 9.82 -42.33
N LEU A 282 -16.69 9.27 -41.45
CA LEU A 282 -17.36 7.99 -41.66
C LEU A 282 -18.59 8.08 -42.58
N GLY A 283 -18.94 9.27 -43.07
CA GLY A 283 -20.12 9.50 -43.92
C GLY A 283 -21.44 9.25 -43.21
N ALA A 284 -21.48 9.38 -41.87
CA ALA A 284 -22.63 9.03 -41.04
C ALA A 284 -23.43 10.23 -40.50
N THR A 285 -23.02 11.46 -40.79
CA THR A 285 -23.60 12.70 -40.23
C THR A 285 -25.13 12.78 -40.30
N ALA A 286 -25.74 12.35 -41.42
CA ALA A 286 -27.19 12.42 -41.60
C ALA A 286 -27.99 11.40 -40.75
N ASP A 287 -27.31 10.37 -40.23
CA ASP A 287 -27.94 9.27 -39.52
C ASP A 287 -27.54 9.20 -38.04
N VAL A 288 -26.68 10.11 -37.58
CA VAL A 288 -26.27 10.26 -36.18
C VAL A 288 -26.85 11.54 -35.58
N ILE A 289 -27.62 11.40 -34.50
CA ILE A 289 -28.24 12.49 -33.76
C ILE A 289 -27.50 12.65 -32.42
N PHE A 290 -26.99 13.86 -32.19
CA PHE A 290 -26.30 14.25 -30.96
C PHE A 290 -27.24 15.09 -30.08
N ASP A 291 -27.82 14.52 -29.02
CA ASP A 291 -28.61 15.25 -28.02
C ASP A 291 -27.79 15.49 -26.75
N MET A 292 -27.09 16.62 -26.71
CA MET A 292 -26.15 16.97 -25.64
C MET A 292 -26.83 17.60 -24.41
N ARG A 293 -28.16 17.57 -24.34
CA ARG A 293 -28.92 18.11 -23.21
C ARG A 293 -28.79 17.21 -21.98
N TYR A 294 -29.02 17.80 -20.82
CA TYR A 294 -29.48 17.03 -19.67
C TYR A 294 -30.96 16.72 -19.90
N LEU A 295 -31.29 15.46 -20.20
CA LEU A 295 -32.65 15.08 -20.53
C LEU A 295 -33.54 15.14 -19.28
N PRO A 296 -34.69 15.83 -19.34
CA PRO A 296 -35.70 15.77 -18.29
C PRO A 296 -36.16 14.33 -18.05
N VAL A 297 -36.49 13.98 -16.80
CA VAL A 297 -36.98 12.65 -16.40
C VAL A 297 -38.11 12.16 -17.33
N ALA A 298 -39.05 13.04 -17.67
CA ALA A 298 -40.20 12.73 -18.54
C ALA A 298 -39.83 12.40 -19.99
N GLU A 299 -38.66 12.82 -20.49
CA GLU A 299 -38.18 12.51 -21.84
C GLU A 299 -37.40 11.18 -21.90
N VAL A 300 -36.87 10.69 -20.76
CA VAL A 300 -36.03 9.47 -20.73
C VAL A 300 -36.81 8.22 -21.15
N GLY A 301 -38.05 8.06 -20.65
CA GLY A 301 -38.88 6.91 -20.99
C GLY A 301 -39.24 6.85 -22.48
N PRO A 302 -39.84 7.91 -23.04
CA PRO A 302 -40.10 8.00 -24.49
C PRO A 302 -38.86 7.76 -25.36
N LEU A 303 -37.68 8.24 -24.93
CA LEU A 303 -36.43 7.99 -25.64
C LEU A 303 -36.06 6.49 -25.65
N MET A 304 -36.19 5.82 -24.51
CA MET A 304 -35.90 4.38 -24.39
C MET A 304 -36.87 3.53 -25.20
N GLU A 305 -38.17 3.87 -25.20
CA GLU A 305 -39.20 3.15 -25.96
C GLU A 305 -38.97 3.20 -27.47
N MET A 306 -38.41 4.30 -27.98
CA MET A 306 -38.05 4.44 -29.38
C MET A 306 -36.85 3.58 -29.79
N ALA A 307 -36.01 3.13 -28.84
CA ALA A 307 -34.83 2.35 -29.14
C ALA A 307 -35.20 0.90 -29.52
N ALA A 308 -34.62 0.42 -30.63
CA ALA A 308 -34.62 -1.01 -30.97
C ALA A 308 -33.57 -1.76 -30.14
N VAL A 309 -32.43 -1.13 -29.89
CA VAL A 309 -31.32 -1.66 -29.10
C VAL A 309 -30.57 -0.53 -28.42
N VAL A 310 -30.06 -0.76 -27.21
CA VAL A 310 -29.24 0.22 -26.48
C VAL A 310 -27.79 -0.25 -26.41
N ALA A 311 -26.86 0.61 -26.80
CA ALA A 311 -25.44 0.30 -26.90
C ALA A 311 -24.64 0.92 -25.73
N TYR A 312 -23.82 0.09 -25.07
CA TYR A 312 -22.89 0.48 -24.02
C TYR A 312 -21.47 0.03 -24.33
N PRO A 313 -20.78 0.67 -25.31
CA PRO A 313 -19.48 0.24 -25.80
C PRO A 313 -18.33 0.75 -24.93
N TYR A 314 -18.46 0.56 -23.62
CA TYR A 314 -17.58 1.19 -22.64
C TYR A 314 -16.16 0.60 -22.72
N HIS A 315 -15.16 1.44 -22.48
CA HIS A 315 -13.77 1.01 -22.32
C HIS A 315 -13.48 0.59 -20.87
N SER A 316 -14.23 1.13 -19.92
CA SER A 316 -14.15 0.80 -18.51
C SER A 316 -15.48 1.11 -17.83
N SER A 317 -15.87 0.29 -16.84
CA SER A 317 -17.10 0.46 -16.07
C SER A 317 -16.96 -0.14 -14.69
N SER A 318 -17.76 0.31 -13.73
CA SER A 318 -17.98 -0.39 -12.45
C SER A 318 -19.35 -0.99 -12.58
N GLN A 319 -20.34 -0.14 -12.74
CA GLN A 319 -21.72 -0.48 -13.03
C GLN A 319 -22.30 0.53 -14.05
N SER A 320 -23.54 0.30 -14.50
CA SER A 320 -24.24 1.26 -15.36
C SER A 320 -25.70 1.42 -14.95
N GLY A 321 -26.04 2.51 -14.27
CA GLY A 321 -27.45 2.88 -14.03
C GLY A 321 -28.23 3.07 -15.34
N ALA A 322 -27.59 3.59 -16.41
CA ALA A 322 -28.21 3.71 -17.71
C ALA A 322 -28.66 2.36 -18.29
N LEU A 323 -27.89 1.28 -18.04
CA LEU A 323 -28.28 -0.08 -18.44
C LEU A 323 -29.54 -0.54 -17.68
N GLN A 324 -29.65 -0.21 -16.39
CA GLN A 324 -30.85 -0.50 -15.61
C GLN A 324 -32.08 0.28 -16.09
N VAL A 325 -31.89 1.49 -16.64
CA VAL A 325 -32.95 2.18 -17.37
C VAL A 325 -33.39 1.35 -18.58
N ALA A 326 -32.48 0.92 -19.44
CA ALA A 326 -32.82 0.11 -20.62
C ALA A 326 -33.60 -1.18 -20.24
N TYR A 327 -33.17 -1.88 -19.19
CA TYR A 327 -33.88 -3.07 -18.68
C TYR A 327 -35.27 -2.74 -18.16
N SER A 328 -35.42 -1.59 -17.50
CA SER A 328 -36.73 -1.11 -17.03
C SER A 328 -37.70 -0.83 -18.17
N PHE A 329 -37.22 -0.59 -19.40
CA PHE A 329 -38.07 -0.44 -20.61
C PHE A 329 -38.08 -1.70 -21.50
N GLY A 330 -37.54 -2.82 -21.00
CA GLY A 330 -37.45 -4.07 -21.75
C GLY A 330 -36.70 -3.90 -23.06
N ARG A 331 -35.62 -3.10 -23.07
CA ARG A 331 -34.78 -2.91 -24.25
C ARG A 331 -33.59 -3.88 -24.18
N PRO A 332 -33.29 -4.63 -25.25
CA PRO A 332 -32.08 -5.43 -25.31
C PRO A 332 -30.87 -4.51 -25.38
N VAL A 333 -29.75 -4.99 -24.83
CA VAL A 333 -28.50 -4.23 -24.75
C VAL A 333 -27.38 -4.92 -25.49
N VAL A 334 -26.50 -4.12 -26.12
CA VAL A 334 -25.18 -4.57 -26.59
C VAL A 334 -24.14 -3.84 -25.77
N ALA A 335 -23.41 -4.57 -24.94
CA ALA A 335 -22.46 -4.00 -23.99
C ALA A 335 -21.05 -4.61 -24.16
N THR A 336 -20.02 -3.92 -23.70
CA THR A 336 -18.67 -4.47 -23.68
C THR A 336 -18.40 -5.30 -22.42
N ARG A 337 -17.51 -6.29 -22.52
CA ARG A 337 -17.04 -7.10 -21.37
C ARG A 337 -16.06 -6.34 -20.49
N VAL A 338 -16.53 -5.26 -19.84
CA VAL A 338 -15.72 -4.44 -18.92
C VAL A 338 -16.46 -4.18 -17.61
N GLY A 339 -15.73 -4.18 -16.51
CA GLY A 339 -16.31 -3.88 -15.20
C GLY A 339 -17.38 -4.88 -14.77
N GLY A 340 -18.43 -4.38 -14.12
CA GLY A 340 -19.63 -5.14 -13.77
C GLY A 340 -20.72 -5.16 -14.85
N LEU A 341 -20.43 -4.80 -16.10
CA LEU A 341 -21.40 -5.02 -17.19
C LEU A 341 -21.71 -6.51 -17.41
N PRO A 342 -20.74 -7.44 -17.36
CA PRO A 342 -21.00 -8.88 -17.42
C PRO A 342 -21.79 -9.43 -16.24
N ASP A 343 -21.74 -8.77 -15.07
CA ASP A 343 -22.53 -9.18 -13.89
C ASP A 343 -24.03 -8.89 -14.09
N ALA A 344 -24.36 -7.87 -14.90
CA ALA A 344 -25.73 -7.43 -15.17
C ALA A 344 -26.33 -8.07 -16.44
N VAL A 345 -25.51 -8.30 -17.47
CA VAL A 345 -25.97 -8.82 -18.76
C VAL A 345 -25.78 -10.33 -18.83
N GLU A 346 -26.91 -11.05 -18.96
CA GLU A 346 -26.89 -12.47 -19.26
C GLU A 346 -26.78 -12.67 -20.78
N GLU A 347 -25.61 -13.13 -21.21
CA GLU A 347 -25.26 -13.34 -22.62
C GLU A 347 -26.35 -14.11 -23.37
N ALA A 348 -26.75 -13.57 -24.52
CA ALA A 348 -27.76 -14.12 -25.42
C ALA A 348 -29.16 -14.31 -24.79
N ARG A 349 -29.38 -13.82 -23.57
CA ARG A 349 -30.69 -13.85 -22.90
C ARG A 349 -31.26 -12.46 -22.67
N SER A 350 -30.51 -11.56 -22.04
CA SER A 350 -30.92 -10.16 -21.81
C SER A 350 -30.17 -9.15 -22.69
N GLY A 351 -29.11 -9.60 -23.37
CA GLY A 351 -28.31 -8.79 -24.27
C GLY A 351 -27.11 -9.56 -24.83
N LEU A 352 -26.26 -8.86 -25.58
CA LEU A 352 -25.02 -9.40 -26.17
C LEU A 352 -23.81 -8.70 -25.56
N LEU A 353 -22.75 -9.45 -25.25
CA LEU A 353 -21.48 -8.87 -24.80
C LEU A 353 -20.37 -9.02 -25.83
N VAL A 354 -19.67 -7.93 -26.10
CA VAL A 354 -18.55 -7.86 -27.05
C VAL A 354 -17.24 -7.46 -26.36
N PRO A 355 -16.07 -7.79 -26.92
CA PRO A 355 -14.82 -7.23 -26.41
C PRO A 355 -14.77 -5.69 -26.53
N PRO A 356 -14.15 -4.96 -25.59
CA PRO A 356 -13.94 -3.52 -25.72
C PRO A 356 -12.96 -3.20 -26.85
N HIS A 357 -13.02 -1.97 -27.38
CA HIS A 357 -12.14 -1.49 -28.46
C HIS A 357 -12.25 -2.27 -29.78
N GLN A 358 -13.36 -2.98 -30.02
CA GLN A 358 -13.59 -3.75 -31.24
C GLN A 358 -14.88 -3.31 -31.96
N PRO A 359 -14.84 -2.22 -32.75
CA PRO A 359 -16.00 -1.72 -33.48
C PRO A 359 -16.65 -2.77 -34.40
N GLN A 360 -15.87 -3.70 -34.97
CA GLN A 360 -16.38 -4.76 -35.84
C GLN A 360 -17.26 -5.75 -35.06
N ALA A 361 -16.82 -6.19 -33.89
CA ALA A 361 -17.60 -7.07 -33.02
C ALA A 361 -18.87 -6.38 -32.51
N LEU A 362 -18.76 -5.10 -32.14
CA LEU A 362 -19.90 -4.27 -31.77
C LEU A 362 -20.91 -4.15 -32.92
N ALA A 363 -20.46 -3.89 -34.14
CA ALA A 363 -21.31 -3.80 -35.32
C ALA A 363 -22.04 -5.12 -35.60
N ALA A 364 -21.34 -6.27 -35.52
CA ALA A 364 -21.94 -7.58 -35.73
C ALA A 364 -23.05 -7.89 -34.72
N ALA A 365 -22.83 -7.55 -33.43
CA ALA A 365 -23.84 -7.72 -32.39
C ALA A 365 -25.06 -6.81 -32.58
N LEU A 366 -24.83 -5.54 -32.96
CA LEU A 366 -25.91 -4.61 -33.28
C LEU A 366 -26.72 -5.09 -34.49
N LEU A 367 -26.04 -5.52 -35.56
CA LEU A 367 -26.69 -6.06 -36.76
C LEU A 367 -27.56 -7.26 -36.44
N ARG A 368 -27.08 -8.19 -35.61
CA ARG A 368 -27.85 -9.37 -35.20
C ARG A 368 -29.19 -9.00 -34.59
N LEU A 369 -29.24 -7.99 -33.70
CA LEU A 369 -30.50 -7.57 -33.07
C LEU A 369 -31.36 -6.70 -33.98
N LEU A 370 -30.76 -5.96 -34.91
CA LEU A 370 -31.51 -5.17 -35.90
C LEU A 370 -32.13 -6.02 -37.01
N GLN A 371 -31.46 -7.11 -37.39
CA GLN A 371 -31.92 -8.04 -38.44
C GLN A 371 -32.86 -9.12 -37.91
N ASP A 372 -32.86 -9.37 -36.59
CA ASP A 372 -33.78 -10.30 -35.92
C ASP A 372 -34.58 -9.57 -34.81
N PRO A 373 -35.68 -8.89 -35.18
CA PRO A 373 -36.54 -8.20 -34.22
C PRO A 373 -37.20 -9.14 -33.20
N ALA A 374 -37.40 -10.42 -33.54
CA ALA A 374 -38.00 -11.40 -32.63
C ALA A 374 -37.02 -11.73 -31.49
N LEU A 375 -35.75 -11.95 -31.83
CA LEU A 375 -34.68 -12.11 -30.84
C LEU A 375 -34.53 -10.86 -29.97
N ALA A 376 -34.56 -9.67 -30.58
CA ALA A 376 -34.50 -8.41 -29.83
C ALA A 376 -35.66 -8.26 -28.84
N ALA A 377 -36.88 -8.60 -29.25
CA ALA A 377 -38.07 -8.59 -28.39
C ALA A 377 -37.99 -9.63 -27.26
N GLN A 378 -37.55 -10.86 -27.57
CA GLN A 378 -37.34 -11.91 -26.57
C GLN A 378 -36.31 -11.48 -25.51
N MET A 379 -35.18 -10.93 -25.95
CA MET A 379 -34.15 -10.42 -25.03
C MET A 379 -34.65 -9.25 -24.21
N GLY A 380 -35.41 -8.35 -24.82
CA GLY A 380 -36.05 -7.22 -24.15
C GLY A 380 -37.04 -7.65 -23.07
N ALA A 381 -37.89 -8.65 -23.36
CA ALA A 381 -38.83 -9.21 -22.39
C ALA A 381 -38.09 -9.85 -21.20
N TYR A 382 -37.02 -10.59 -21.44
CA TYR A 382 -36.20 -11.16 -20.38
C TYR A 382 -35.46 -10.08 -19.57
N ALA A 383 -34.95 -9.03 -20.21
CA ALA A 383 -34.36 -7.87 -19.54
C ALA A 383 -35.38 -7.17 -18.61
N ARG A 384 -36.63 -7.02 -19.04
CA ARG A 384 -37.73 -6.49 -18.20
C ARG A 384 -38.04 -7.42 -17.03
N HIS A 385 -38.06 -8.73 -17.25
CA HIS A 385 -38.23 -9.72 -16.20
C HIS A 385 -37.13 -9.60 -15.12
N LEU A 386 -35.85 -9.49 -15.52
CA LEU A 386 -34.74 -9.26 -14.59
C LEU A 386 -34.90 -7.94 -13.83
N SER A 387 -35.32 -6.86 -14.50
CA SER A 387 -35.61 -5.56 -13.87
C SER A 387 -36.64 -5.69 -12.75
N GLN A 388 -37.69 -6.49 -12.96
CA GLN A 388 -38.80 -6.66 -12.02
C GLN A 388 -38.55 -7.71 -10.93
N THR A 389 -37.52 -8.55 -11.07
CA THR A 389 -37.21 -9.64 -10.15
C THR A 389 -35.86 -9.42 -9.46
N ARG A 390 -34.76 -9.75 -10.12
CA ARG A 390 -33.40 -9.66 -9.58
C ARG A 390 -32.99 -8.23 -9.23
N PHE A 391 -33.22 -7.29 -10.15
CA PHE A 391 -32.86 -5.87 -9.95
C PHE A 391 -33.97 -5.08 -9.24
N ALA A 392 -35.01 -5.74 -8.73
CA ALA A 392 -36.06 -5.07 -8.00
C ALA A 392 -35.53 -4.46 -6.68
N TRP A 393 -35.99 -3.27 -6.35
CA TRP A 393 -35.56 -2.59 -5.14
C TRP A 393 -35.96 -3.29 -3.84
N SER A 394 -37.06 -4.05 -3.84
CA SER A 394 -37.55 -4.75 -2.64
C SER A 394 -36.53 -5.76 -2.09
N PRO A 395 -36.04 -6.76 -2.86
CA PRO A 395 -35.01 -7.68 -2.38
C PRO A 395 -33.68 -6.98 -2.03
N ILE A 396 -33.33 -5.92 -2.76
CA ILE A 396 -32.11 -5.13 -2.49
C ILE A 396 -32.22 -4.41 -1.12
N ALA A 397 -33.36 -3.77 -0.85
CA ALA A 397 -33.60 -3.09 0.42
C ALA A 397 -33.60 -4.08 1.60
N ALA A 398 -34.25 -5.24 1.44
CA ALA A 398 -34.21 -6.30 2.45
C ALA A 398 -32.78 -6.75 2.77
N HIS A 399 -31.94 -6.96 1.74
CA HIS A 399 -30.54 -7.32 1.92
C HIS A 399 -29.74 -6.22 2.63
N ILE A 400 -29.93 -4.95 2.25
CA ILE A 400 -29.27 -3.81 2.90
C ILE A 400 -29.63 -3.75 4.39
N LEU A 401 -30.93 -3.89 4.72
CA LEU A 401 -31.40 -3.87 6.11
C LEU A 401 -30.85 -5.05 6.92
N ALA A 402 -30.82 -6.25 6.35
CA ALA A 402 -30.23 -7.42 7.00
C ALA A 402 -28.74 -7.21 7.33
N ALA A 403 -27.96 -6.64 6.40
CA ALA A 403 -26.55 -6.32 6.61
C ALA A 403 -26.34 -5.27 7.72
N TYR A 404 -27.28 -4.33 7.91
CA TYR A 404 -27.23 -3.41 9.04
C TYR A 404 -27.48 -4.13 10.38
N VAL A 405 -28.29 -5.17 10.43
CA VAL A 405 -28.59 -5.90 11.68
C VAL A 405 -27.47 -6.90 12.05
N GLY A 406 -26.93 -7.66 11.09
CA GLY A 406 -25.95 -8.74 11.31
C GLY A 406 -24.54 -8.35 11.76
N GLY A 407 -24.28 -7.08 12.09
CA GLY A 407 -22.97 -6.57 12.52
C GLY A 407 -22.58 -6.88 13.98
N GLY A 408 -23.31 -7.75 14.67
CA GLY A 408 -23.02 -8.21 16.02
C GLY A 408 -23.13 -9.74 16.11
N GLY A 409 -21.99 -10.42 15.96
CA GLY A 409 -21.74 -11.81 16.37
C GLY A 409 -22.80 -12.87 16.02
N GLY A 410 -22.58 -13.61 14.94
CA GLY A 410 -23.32 -14.85 14.68
C GLY A 410 -22.78 -15.57 13.45
N LYS A 411 -22.15 -16.72 13.65
CA LYS A 411 -21.87 -17.70 12.59
C LYS A 411 -23.21 -18.26 12.11
N GLU A 412 -23.43 -18.30 10.81
CA GLU A 412 -24.30 -19.30 10.21
C GLU A 412 -23.63 -19.99 9.03
N GLU A 413 -23.88 -21.29 9.00
CA GLU A 413 -23.28 -22.34 8.20
C GLU A 413 -23.98 -22.50 6.84
N GLY A 414 -23.27 -23.17 5.90
CA GLY A 414 -23.83 -23.77 4.70
C GLY A 414 -23.37 -23.06 3.42
N GLY A 415 -22.73 -23.68 2.43
CA GLY A 415 -22.51 -25.11 2.19
C GLY A 415 -21.38 -25.31 1.18
N LYS A 416 -20.82 -26.51 1.24
CA LYS A 416 -19.69 -27.04 0.47
C LYS A 416 -19.90 -26.95 -1.05
N GLN A 417 -18.87 -26.56 -1.78
CA GLN A 417 -18.48 -27.24 -3.03
C GLN A 417 -16.96 -27.29 -3.17
N LYS A 418 -16.47 -28.51 -3.35
CA LYS A 418 -15.06 -28.93 -3.46
C LYS A 418 -14.42 -28.35 -4.72
N ALA A 419 -13.22 -27.79 -4.56
CA ALA A 419 -12.13 -27.90 -5.53
C ALA A 419 -10.81 -28.01 -4.76
N GLU A 420 -10.24 -29.22 -4.75
CA GLU A 420 -8.84 -29.51 -4.38
C GLU A 420 -7.91 -28.80 -5.39
N ALA A 421 -6.71 -28.28 -5.11
CA ALA A 421 -5.76 -28.53 -4.03
C ALA A 421 -4.76 -27.36 -3.83
N ARG A 422 -4.44 -27.05 -2.57
CA ARG A 422 -3.08 -26.84 -2.01
C ARG A 422 -3.20 -26.88 -0.47
N PRO A 423 -2.24 -27.47 0.26
CA PRO A 423 -2.46 -27.93 1.64
C PRO A 423 -2.58 -26.77 2.64
N ALA A 424 -3.37 -27.04 3.67
CA ALA A 424 -3.71 -26.15 4.79
C ALA A 424 -2.48 -25.57 5.50
N SER A 425 -2.51 -24.27 5.81
CA SER A 425 -1.59 -23.69 6.80
C SER A 425 -2.00 -24.17 8.19
N ARG A 426 -1.10 -24.90 8.83
CA ARG A 426 -1.12 -25.32 10.24
C ARG A 426 -1.17 -24.08 11.14
N SER A 427 -1.85 -24.16 12.28
CA SER A 427 -2.19 -22.96 13.06
C SER A 427 -1.02 -22.45 13.91
N ALA A 428 -0.08 -21.71 13.31
CA ALA A 428 1.02 -21.09 14.02
C ALA A 428 0.55 -19.91 14.90
N ARG A 429 1.02 -19.83 16.15
CA ARG A 429 0.65 -18.76 17.09
C ARG A 429 1.70 -17.65 17.08
N LEU A 430 1.29 -16.45 16.68
CA LEU A 430 2.12 -15.25 16.69
C LEU A 430 1.85 -14.42 17.97
N ALA A 431 2.91 -13.98 18.65
CA ALA A 431 2.81 -13.09 19.82
C ALA A 431 3.80 -11.93 19.75
N LEU A 432 3.36 -10.72 20.10
CA LEU A 432 4.18 -9.52 20.23
C LEU A 432 4.48 -9.25 21.70
N LEU A 433 5.77 -9.24 22.06
CA LEU A 433 6.27 -8.97 23.40
C LEU A 433 6.74 -7.51 23.48
N THR A 434 6.11 -6.71 24.34
CA THR A 434 6.37 -5.26 24.45
C THR A 434 6.93 -4.81 25.79
N THR A 435 7.11 -5.73 26.74
CA THR A 435 7.66 -5.45 28.07
C THR A 435 9.00 -6.14 28.27
N PRO A 436 9.95 -5.54 29.04
CA PRO A 436 11.23 -6.17 29.31
C PRO A 436 11.09 -7.55 29.96
N GLU A 437 10.12 -7.74 30.86
CA GLU A 437 9.90 -9.00 31.56
C GLU A 437 9.50 -10.11 30.59
N ALA A 438 8.58 -9.83 29.66
CA ALA A 438 8.16 -10.78 28.65
C ALA A 438 9.29 -11.12 27.66
N PHE A 439 10.11 -10.13 27.29
CA PHE A 439 11.31 -10.36 26.46
C PHE A 439 12.33 -11.23 27.21
N LEU A 440 12.65 -10.90 28.46
CA LEU A 440 13.62 -11.62 29.29
C LEU A 440 13.19 -13.07 29.59
N ALA A 441 11.89 -13.35 29.58
CA ALA A 441 11.35 -14.71 29.72
C ALA A 441 11.74 -15.67 28.59
N LEU A 442 12.27 -15.17 27.46
CA LEU A 442 12.78 -16.02 26.37
C LEU A 442 14.15 -16.66 26.66
N ALA A 443 14.82 -16.28 27.75
CA ALA A 443 16.18 -16.75 28.08
C ALA A 443 16.39 -18.27 27.95
N PRO A 444 15.49 -19.16 28.47
CA PRO A 444 15.76 -20.60 28.50
C PRO A 444 15.81 -21.26 27.13
N GLU A 445 15.17 -20.66 26.12
CA GLU A 445 15.01 -21.26 24.78
C GLU A 445 15.75 -20.48 23.68
N TRP A 446 16.22 -19.26 23.96
CA TRP A 446 16.78 -18.36 22.95
C TRP A 446 18.00 -18.94 22.22
N ASN A 447 19.05 -19.30 22.97
CA ASN A 447 20.30 -19.79 22.36
C ASN A 447 20.11 -21.18 21.73
N ASP A 448 19.23 -22.02 22.29
CA ASP A 448 18.89 -23.31 21.68
C ASP A 448 18.17 -23.15 20.33
N PHE A 449 17.25 -22.19 20.25
CA PHE A 449 16.60 -21.87 19.00
C PHE A 449 17.56 -21.21 18.01
N LEU A 450 18.41 -20.28 18.45
CA LEU A 450 19.39 -19.59 17.61
C LEU A 450 20.36 -20.58 16.92
N ARG A 451 20.91 -21.55 17.64
CA ARG A 451 21.83 -22.57 17.08
C ARG A 451 21.22 -23.41 15.96
N ARG A 452 19.89 -23.50 15.93
CA ARG A 452 19.15 -24.20 14.87
C ARG A 452 18.77 -23.28 13.71
N CYS A 453 18.96 -21.97 13.83
CA CYS A 453 18.60 -20.99 12.83
C CYS A 453 19.72 -20.75 11.83
N ARG A 454 19.36 -20.29 10.62
CA ARG A 454 20.36 -19.81 9.64
C ARG A 454 21.12 -18.55 10.11
N ALA A 455 20.49 -17.80 11.00
CA ALA A 455 21.01 -16.56 11.56
C ALA A 455 22.07 -16.78 12.65
N ASP A 456 22.46 -18.02 12.95
CA ASP A 456 23.34 -18.34 14.08
C ASP A 456 24.68 -17.59 14.05
N ASN A 457 24.80 -16.56 14.89
CA ASN A 457 26.00 -15.75 15.03
C ASN A 457 26.06 -15.08 16.40
N VAL A 458 27.28 -14.70 16.79
CA VAL A 458 27.59 -14.17 18.13
C VAL A 458 26.77 -12.93 18.52
N PHE A 459 26.38 -12.07 17.56
CA PHE A 459 25.64 -10.84 17.82
C PHE A 459 24.14 -11.05 18.05
N LEU A 460 23.62 -12.26 17.80
CA LEU A 460 22.25 -12.63 18.13
C LEU A 460 22.14 -13.51 19.38
N THR A 461 23.26 -13.87 20.00
CA THR A 461 23.28 -14.65 21.26
C THR A 461 22.58 -13.89 22.38
N TRP A 462 22.00 -14.64 23.33
CA TRP A 462 21.33 -14.08 24.50
C TRP A 462 22.25 -13.16 25.30
N GLU A 463 23.51 -13.55 25.42
CA GLU A 463 24.59 -12.86 26.11
C GLU A 463 24.80 -11.47 25.54
N TRP A 464 24.89 -11.34 24.20
CA TRP A 464 25.03 -10.07 23.50
C TRP A 464 23.77 -9.22 23.59
N VAL A 465 22.63 -9.78 23.21
CA VAL A 465 21.35 -9.06 23.09
C VAL A 465 20.94 -8.48 24.44
N THR A 466 21.09 -9.24 25.52
CA THR A 466 20.75 -8.75 26.87
C THR A 466 21.80 -7.86 27.49
N ALA A 467 23.10 -8.04 27.18
CA ALA A 467 24.12 -7.07 27.58
C ALA A 467 23.84 -5.71 26.93
N TRP A 468 23.48 -5.71 25.64
CA TRP A 468 23.12 -4.48 24.93
C TRP A 468 21.87 -3.86 25.56
N TRP A 469 20.84 -4.68 25.81
CA TRP A 469 19.60 -4.21 26.45
C TRP A 469 19.85 -3.58 27.82
N ARG A 470 20.72 -4.18 28.64
CA ARG A 470 21.06 -3.68 29.97
C ARG A 470 21.70 -2.29 29.95
N HIS A 471 22.55 -2.01 28.96
CA HIS A 471 23.34 -0.78 28.92
C HIS A 471 22.75 0.32 28.03
N PHE A 472 21.95 -0.06 27.04
CA PHE A 472 21.40 0.87 26.06
C PHE A 472 19.87 0.84 25.95
N GLY A 473 19.20 -0.10 26.62
CA GLY A 473 17.77 -0.35 26.48
C GLY A 473 16.84 0.73 27.04
N ASP A 474 17.32 1.59 27.95
CA ASP A 474 16.51 2.65 28.60
C ASP A 474 15.88 3.62 27.58
N ASP A 475 16.55 3.81 26.45
CA ASP A 475 16.10 4.67 25.34
C ASP A 475 15.05 3.98 24.43
N TYR A 476 14.69 2.73 24.71
CA TYR A 476 13.93 1.83 23.84
C TYR A 476 12.83 1.08 24.59
N ARG A 477 11.95 0.44 23.81
CA ARG A 477 10.95 -0.52 24.31
C ARG A 477 11.02 -1.80 23.50
N PRO A 478 10.89 -2.99 24.11
CA PRO A 478 10.86 -4.23 23.37
C PRO A 478 9.73 -4.23 22.34
N TRP A 479 9.98 -4.85 21.20
CA TRP A 479 8.99 -5.09 20.16
C TRP A 479 9.30 -6.45 19.53
N VAL A 480 9.39 -7.49 20.36
CA VAL A 480 9.86 -8.80 19.91
C VAL A 480 8.67 -9.62 19.43
N LEU A 481 8.71 -10.10 18.19
CA LEU A 481 7.72 -11.07 17.71
C LEU A 481 8.25 -12.48 17.92
N THR A 482 7.39 -13.36 18.42
CA THR A 482 7.63 -14.81 18.46
C THR A 482 6.55 -15.52 17.65
N LEU A 483 6.98 -16.53 16.91
CA LEU A 483 6.12 -17.46 16.19
C LEU A 483 6.32 -18.84 16.80
N ARG A 484 5.24 -19.46 17.28
CA ARG A 484 5.27 -20.80 17.86
C ARG A 484 4.44 -21.79 17.05
N GLY A 485 4.89 -23.03 17.03
CA GLY A 485 4.13 -24.17 16.53
C GLY A 485 2.97 -24.55 17.47
N GLU A 486 2.18 -25.55 17.06
CA GLU A 486 1.10 -26.10 17.88
C GLU A 486 1.61 -26.81 19.15
N ASP A 487 2.84 -27.35 19.09
CA ASP A 487 3.59 -27.94 20.20
C ASP A 487 4.11 -26.90 21.21
N GLY A 488 3.91 -25.61 20.95
CA GLY A 488 4.44 -24.51 21.75
C GLY A 488 5.92 -24.21 21.49
N GLY A 489 6.59 -24.96 20.61
CA GLY A 489 7.99 -24.75 20.25
C GLY A 489 8.20 -23.48 19.42
N LEU A 490 9.35 -22.81 19.59
CA LEU A 490 9.72 -21.68 18.76
C LEU A 490 9.93 -22.12 17.29
N ARG A 491 9.27 -21.41 16.38
CA ARG A 491 9.49 -21.49 14.92
C ARG A 491 10.13 -20.22 14.36
N GLY A 492 10.01 -19.08 15.04
CA GLY A 492 10.65 -17.85 14.63
C GLY A 492 10.67 -16.74 15.68
N ILE A 493 11.67 -15.88 15.62
CA ILE A 493 11.80 -14.67 16.44
C ILE A 493 12.23 -13.49 15.56
N ALA A 494 11.52 -12.37 15.65
CA ALA A 494 12.01 -11.08 15.16
C ALA A 494 12.49 -10.24 16.37
N PRO A 495 13.81 -10.18 16.63
CA PRO A 495 14.36 -9.55 17.84
C PRO A 495 14.42 -8.03 17.67
N LEU A 496 13.27 -7.35 17.78
CA LEU A 496 13.14 -5.93 17.47
C LEU A 496 12.83 -5.07 18.70
N MET A 497 13.10 -3.77 18.58
CA MET A 497 12.85 -2.74 19.59
C MET A 497 12.39 -1.43 18.94
N VAL A 498 11.59 -0.65 19.65
CA VAL A 498 11.17 0.67 19.22
C VAL A 498 11.92 1.75 20.00
N GLY A 499 12.59 2.65 19.28
CA GLY A 499 13.27 3.82 19.84
C GLY A 499 12.72 5.13 19.29
N ARG A 500 13.03 6.25 19.95
CA ARG A 500 12.72 7.60 19.45
C ARG A 500 13.97 8.29 18.92
N LYS A 501 13.90 8.79 17.69
CA LYS A 501 14.98 9.57 17.06
C LYS A 501 14.59 11.05 16.99
N ARG A 502 15.37 11.91 17.65
CA ARG A 502 15.19 13.37 17.62
C ARG A 502 15.76 13.96 16.33
N LEU A 503 15.12 15.02 15.85
CA LEU A 503 15.50 15.82 14.70
C LEU A 503 15.81 17.26 15.15
N PRO A 504 16.53 18.05 14.32
CA PRO A 504 16.65 19.48 14.53
C PRO A 504 15.26 20.15 14.67
N GLY A 505 15.12 21.07 15.62
CA GLY A 505 13.84 21.75 15.91
C GLY A 505 12.91 20.99 16.86
N GLY A 506 13.41 19.99 17.60
CA GLY A 506 12.67 19.32 18.68
C GLY A 506 11.66 18.25 18.23
N LEU A 507 11.50 18.05 16.93
CA LEU A 507 10.66 16.98 16.37
C LEU A 507 11.30 15.60 16.58
N PHE A 508 10.49 14.55 16.65
CA PHE A 508 11.00 13.18 16.75
C PHE A 508 10.15 12.21 15.92
N TYR A 509 10.72 11.05 15.59
CA TYR A 509 9.99 9.92 15.03
C TYR A 509 10.35 8.62 15.74
N ARG A 510 9.47 7.63 15.66
CA ARG A 510 9.70 6.30 16.24
C ARG A 510 10.29 5.39 15.18
N GLN A 511 11.38 4.71 15.53
CA GLN A 511 12.07 3.78 14.66
C GLN A 511 11.97 2.37 15.24
N LEU A 512 11.62 1.39 14.39
CA LEU A 512 11.69 -0.03 14.71
C LEU A 512 13.02 -0.58 14.20
N LEU A 513 13.81 -1.15 15.10
CA LEU A 513 15.20 -1.56 14.92
C LEU A 513 15.39 -2.99 15.42
N PHE A 514 16.47 -3.66 15.04
CA PHE A 514 16.91 -4.85 15.78
C PHE A 514 17.40 -4.46 17.17
N ILE A 515 17.17 -5.32 18.17
CA ILE A 515 17.88 -5.21 19.45
C ILE A 515 19.37 -5.33 19.14
N GLY A 516 20.17 -4.39 19.64
CA GLY A 516 21.59 -4.28 19.28
C GLY A 516 21.90 -3.21 18.24
N SER A 517 20.94 -2.74 17.45
CA SER A 517 21.20 -1.75 16.38
C SER A 517 21.70 -0.40 16.90
N GLY A 518 22.43 0.32 16.04
CA GLY A 518 23.00 1.63 16.34
C GLY A 518 24.26 1.54 17.19
N ARG A 519 24.12 1.71 18.52
CA ARG A 519 25.25 1.70 19.47
C ARG A 519 25.88 0.31 19.49
N ALA A 520 27.20 0.23 19.66
CA ALA A 520 27.99 -1.01 19.55
C ALA A 520 28.03 -1.68 18.16
N ALA A 521 27.29 -1.18 17.16
CA ALA A 521 27.42 -1.55 15.75
C ALA A 521 27.54 -3.06 15.42
N PRO A 522 26.68 -3.95 15.96
CA PRO A 522 26.73 -5.38 15.65
C PRO A 522 26.39 -5.65 14.18
N ASP A 523 26.99 -6.70 13.61
CA ASP A 523 26.79 -7.11 12.22
C ASP A 523 25.99 -8.40 12.09
N HIS A 524 25.51 -8.67 10.87
CA HIS A 524 24.80 -9.91 10.51
C HIS A 524 23.51 -10.13 11.33
N LEU A 525 22.74 -9.06 11.58
CA LEU A 525 21.47 -9.12 12.31
C LEU A 525 20.36 -9.68 11.42
N GLU A 526 19.41 -10.43 12.00
CA GLU A 526 18.41 -11.16 11.24
C GLU A 526 17.18 -11.58 12.08
N PHE A 527 16.06 -11.91 11.42
CA PHE A 527 15.00 -12.72 12.03
C PHE A 527 15.46 -14.17 12.19
N MET A 528 15.43 -14.66 13.42
CA MET A 528 15.76 -16.04 13.72
C MET A 528 14.63 -16.94 13.22
N THR A 529 14.91 -17.77 12.22
CA THR A 529 13.99 -18.76 11.66
C THR A 529 14.77 -20.03 11.30
N LEU A 530 14.10 -21.17 11.36
CA LEU A 530 14.70 -22.45 10.99
C LEU A 530 15.05 -22.49 9.49
N PRO A 531 16.17 -23.12 9.09
CA PRO A 531 16.53 -23.31 7.69
C PRO A 531 15.37 -23.93 6.88
N GLY A 532 15.01 -23.28 5.78
CA GLY A 532 13.93 -23.74 4.89
C GLY A 532 12.51 -23.35 5.33
N ASP A 533 12.30 -22.77 6.51
CA ASP A 533 10.97 -22.32 6.98
C ASP A 533 10.60 -20.94 6.41
N GLY A 534 10.39 -20.89 5.08
CA GLY A 534 9.99 -19.66 4.39
C GLY A 534 8.65 -19.10 4.86
N GLU A 535 7.75 -19.96 5.36
CA GLU A 535 6.48 -19.54 5.95
C GLU A 535 6.70 -18.71 7.23
N ALA A 536 7.60 -19.13 8.12
CA ALA A 536 7.92 -18.38 9.33
C ALA A 536 8.49 -17.00 9.02
N VAL A 537 9.41 -16.90 8.05
CA VAL A 537 9.98 -15.62 7.59
C VAL A 537 8.87 -14.69 7.09
N ASP A 538 7.99 -15.22 6.24
CA ASP A 538 6.87 -14.50 5.65
C ASP A 538 5.87 -13.99 6.69
N LEU A 539 5.51 -14.85 7.65
CA LEU A 539 4.60 -14.50 8.75
C LEU A 539 5.21 -13.41 9.64
N LEU A 540 6.48 -13.53 10.01
CA LEU A 540 7.19 -12.50 10.77
C LEU A 540 7.28 -11.18 9.99
N ALA A 541 7.67 -11.20 8.71
CA ALA A 541 7.74 -10.01 7.86
C ALA A 541 6.38 -9.31 7.72
N ARG A 542 5.30 -10.07 7.49
CA ARG A 542 3.92 -9.55 7.45
C ARG A 542 3.52 -8.94 8.79
N ALA A 543 3.81 -9.62 9.89
CA ALA A 543 3.52 -9.14 11.24
C ALA A 543 4.28 -7.86 11.59
N VAL A 544 5.58 -7.80 11.27
CA VAL A 544 6.42 -6.60 11.43
C VAL A 544 5.79 -5.43 10.69
N TRP A 545 5.52 -5.58 9.39
CA TRP A 545 4.96 -4.51 8.57
C TRP A 545 3.54 -4.09 9.01
N ALA A 546 2.72 -5.04 9.45
CA ALA A 546 1.36 -4.78 9.94
C ALA A 546 1.32 -4.21 11.37
N GLY A 547 2.32 -4.47 12.22
CA GLY A 547 2.26 -4.22 13.66
C GLY A 547 2.55 -2.77 14.04
N ARG A 548 1.65 -2.08 14.74
CA ARG A 548 1.67 -0.61 14.98
C ARG A 548 2.73 -0.19 16.01
N GLY A 549 2.95 1.12 16.16
CA GLY A 549 3.76 1.71 17.24
C GLY A 549 5.05 2.42 16.80
N TRP A 550 5.39 2.35 15.51
CA TRP A 550 6.60 2.93 14.94
C TRP A 550 6.30 3.64 13.59
N ASP A 551 7.19 4.54 13.18
CA ASP A 551 7.02 5.40 12.00
C ASP A 551 7.93 4.98 10.83
N VAL A 552 9.17 4.57 11.16
CA VAL A 552 10.20 4.11 10.22
C VAL A 552 10.71 2.74 10.69
N LEU A 553 10.74 1.77 9.78
CA LEU A 553 11.48 0.52 9.96
C LEU A 553 12.92 0.79 9.54
N HIS A 554 13.90 0.48 10.39
CA HIS A 554 15.31 0.63 10.12
C HIS A 554 16.02 -0.64 10.56
N LEU A 555 16.22 -1.56 9.62
CA LEU A 555 16.94 -2.81 9.86
C LEU A 555 18.38 -2.63 9.36
N GLU A 556 19.32 -2.65 10.29
CA GLU A 556 20.75 -2.52 10.01
C GLU A 556 21.39 -3.89 9.83
N SER A 557 22.40 -3.96 8.96
CA SER A 557 23.29 -5.11 8.78
C SER A 557 22.62 -6.47 8.51
N LEU A 558 21.60 -6.50 7.63
CA LEU A 558 21.04 -7.76 7.13
C LEU A 558 22.06 -8.45 6.20
N PRO A 559 22.37 -9.74 6.39
CA PRO A 559 23.33 -10.44 5.53
C PRO A 559 22.83 -10.58 4.08
N PRO A 560 23.70 -10.66 3.07
CA PRO A 560 23.27 -10.71 1.66
C PRO A 560 22.39 -11.92 1.31
N ALA A 561 22.50 -13.02 2.06
CA ALA A 561 21.65 -14.20 1.89
C ALA A 561 20.42 -14.22 2.83
N SER A 562 20.06 -13.06 3.39
CA SER A 562 18.91 -12.84 4.27
C SER A 562 17.60 -13.26 3.59
N PRO A 563 16.79 -14.16 4.19
CA PRO A 563 15.43 -14.42 3.72
C PRO A 563 14.45 -13.31 4.13
N THR A 564 14.76 -12.54 5.18
CA THR A 564 13.93 -11.42 5.66
C THR A 564 13.91 -10.26 4.69
N MET A 565 15.03 -9.95 4.04
CA MET A 565 15.11 -8.87 3.05
C MET A 565 14.10 -9.04 1.91
N PRO A 566 14.10 -10.15 1.13
CA PRO A 566 13.13 -10.33 0.05
C PRO A 566 11.69 -10.37 0.57
N ALA A 567 11.42 -10.99 1.72
CA ALA A 567 10.07 -11.01 2.31
C ALA A 567 9.55 -9.60 2.63
N LEU A 568 10.38 -8.75 3.26
CA LEU A 568 10.04 -7.35 3.51
C LEU A 568 9.94 -6.53 2.22
N GLN A 569 10.79 -6.81 1.24
CA GLN A 569 10.74 -6.14 -0.05
C GLN A 569 9.47 -6.50 -0.86
N GLN A 570 8.92 -7.69 -0.73
CA GLN A 570 7.64 -8.01 -1.38
C GLN A 570 6.48 -7.21 -0.76
N LEU A 571 6.56 -6.92 0.54
CA LEU A 571 5.50 -6.22 1.29
C LEU A 571 5.61 -4.69 1.22
N ILE A 572 6.81 -4.16 1.14
CA ILE A 572 7.10 -2.73 1.26
C ILE A 572 7.31 -2.12 -0.13
N PRO A 573 6.45 -1.20 -0.59
CA PRO A 573 6.61 -0.60 -1.92
C PRO A 573 7.96 0.10 -2.11
N SER A 574 8.56 -0.01 -3.30
CA SER A 574 9.92 0.47 -3.61
C SER A 574 10.14 1.95 -3.28
N HIS A 575 9.18 2.83 -3.57
CA HIS A 575 9.30 4.27 -3.30
C HIS A 575 9.17 4.63 -1.80
N TRP A 576 8.80 3.68 -0.93
CA TRP A 576 8.76 3.85 0.54
C TRP A 576 9.91 3.16 1.27
N ARG A 577 10.82 2.52 0.54
CA ARG A 577 12.02 1.92 1.10
C ARG A 577 13.28 2.45 0.45
N GLU A 578 14.38 2.31 1.16
CA GLU A 578 15.74 2.52 0.70
C GLU A 578 16.57 1.34 1.19
N THR A 579 17.46 0.88 0.32
CA THR A 579 18.49 -0.09 0.68
C THR A 579 19.84 0.56 0.47
N GLU A 580 20.71 0.42 1.45
CA GLU A 580 22.08 0.95 1.39
C GLU A 580 23.04 -0.22 1.63
N PRO A 581 24.01 -0.47 0.73
CA PRO A 581 25.00 -1.51 0.92
C PRO A 581 25.94 -1.14 2.06
N LEU A 582 26.31 -2.13 2.87
CA LEU A 582 27.27 -2.03 3.96
C LEU A 582 28.37 -3.08 3.73
N PRO A 583 29.56 -2.67 3.22
CA PRO A 583 30.69 -3.58 3.06
C PRO A 583 31.09 -4.19 4.39
N CYS A 584 31.19 -5.52 4.43
CA CYS A 584 31.63 -6.34 5.55
C CYS A 584 32.72 -7.30 5.03
N PRO A 585 33.99 -6.88 5.00
CA PRO A 585 35.08 -7.71 4.47
C PRO A 585 35.30 -8.94 5.34
N PHE A 586 35.55 -10.09 4.71
CA PHE A 586 35.89 -11.33 5.41
C PHE A 586 36.93 -12.11 4.61
N MET A 587 37.60 -13.06 5.26
CA MET A 587 38.56 -13.93 4.63
C MET A 587 38.22 -15.39 4.93
N ARG A 588 38.30 -16.24 3.92
CA ARG A 588 38.33 -17.70 4.11
C ARG A 588 39.75 -18.10 4.45
N LEU A 589 39.91 -18.78 5.58
CA LEU A 589 41.21 -19.21 6.07
C LEU A 589 41.58 -20.56 5.41
N PRO A 590 42.80 -20.70 4.86
CA PRO A 590 43.31 -21.98 4.37
C PRO A 590 43.75 -22.86 5.54
N ALA A 591 44.23 -24.07 5.22
CA ALA A 591 44.61 -25.07 6.22
C ALA A 591 45.86 -24.70 7.04
N ASP A 592 46.75 -23.87 6.50
CA ASP A 592 48.02 -23.51 7.14
C ASP A 592 48.44 -22.05 6.87
N TRP A 593 49.25 -21.52 7.79
CA TRP A 593 49.71 -20.13 7.75
C TRP A 593 50.55 -19.82 6.51
N GLU A 594 51.37 -20.74 6.02
CA GLU A 594 52.23 -20.49 4.88
C GLU A 594 51.40 -20.34 3.60
N THR A 595 50.36 -21.16 3.42
CA THR A 595 49.39 -21.02 2.34
C THR A 595 48.69 -19.65 2.40
N LEU A 596 48.21 -19.24 3.58
CA LEU A 596 47.60 -17.91 3.77
C LEU A 596 48.59 -16.81 3.39
N ARG A 597 49.78 -16.84 3.99
CA ARG A 597 50.84 -15.84 3.83
C ARG A 597 51.27 -15.71 2.38
N MET A 598 51.36 -16.82 1.63
CA MET A 598 51.73 -16.81 0.21
C MET A 598 50.62 -16.25 -0.69
N GLY A 599 49.34 -16.41 -0.30
CA GLY A 599 48.19 -15.79 -0.96
C GLY A 599 48.13 -14.26 -0.81
N LEU A 600 48.73 -13.69 0.24
CA LEU A 600 48.76 -12.24 0.46
C LEU A 600 49.60 -11.51 -0.61
N GLY A 601 49.24 -10.27 -0.94
CA GLY A 601 49.99 -9.45 -1.91
C GLY A 601 51.46 -9.20 -1.53
N LYS A 602 52.34 -8.99 -2.52
CA LYS A 602 53.81 -8.79 -2.33
C LYS A 602 54.15 -7.71 -1.29
N ASN A 603 53.42 -6.59 -1.31
CA ASN A 603 53.61 -5.50 -0.36
C ASN A 603 53.26 -5.91 1.08
N GLN A 604 52.15 -6.63 1.25
CA GLN A 604 51.70 -7.08 2.56
C GLN A 604 52.69 -8.08 3.17
N ARG A 605 53.14 -9.07 2.40
CA ARG A 605 54.17 -10.03 2.86
C ARG A 605 55.46 -9.35 3.30
N ARG A 606 55.90 -8.32 2.55
CA ARG A 606 57.08 -7.52 2.91
C ARG A 606 56.86 -6.72 4.18
N ASN A 607 55.68 -6.13 4.35
CA ASN A 607 55.33 -5.36 5.55
C ASN A 607 55.35 -6.22 6.81
N ILE A 608 54.77 -7.42 6.77
CA ILE A 608 54.78 -8.36 7.91
C ILE A 608 56.22 -8.64 8.35
N LYS A 609 57.09 -9.08 7.42
CA LYS A 609 58.50 -9.36 7.73
C LYS A 609 59.29 -8.13 8.20
N ARG A 610 59.03 -6.96 7.61
CA ARG A 610 59.73 -5.71 7.93
C ARG A 610 59.42 -5.23 9.34
N TYR A 611 58.14 -5.20 9.70
CA TYR A 611 57.70 -4.71 11.01
C TYR A 611 58.07 -5.66 12.14
N ASP A 612 58.01 -6.97 11.89
CA ASP A 612 58.47 -7.97 12.86
C ASP A 612 59.97 -7.78 13.17
N ARG A 613 60.79 -7.55 12.14
CA ARG A 613 62.20 -7.20 12.30
C ARG A 613 62.40 -5.88 13.06
N TYR A 614 61.69 -4.81 12.70
CA TYR A 614 61.86 -3.52 13.36
C TYR A 614 61.45 -3.57 14.85
N LEU A 615 60.42 -4.34 15.19
CA LEU A 615 60.02 -4.54 16.57
C LEU A 615 61.09 -5.32 17.36
N ALA A 616 61.71 -6.33 16.74
CA ALA A 616 62.82 -7.07 17.34
C ALA A 616 64.08 -6.20 17.53
N GLU A 617 64.45 -5.40 16.53
CA GLU A 617 65.63 -4.51 16.54
C GLU A 617 65.48 -3.33 17.49
N ALA A 618 64.30 -2.70 17.55
CA ALA A 618 64.08 -1.50 18.35
C ALA A 618 64.17 -1.73 19.87
N ASN A 619 64.06 -2.98 20.34
CA ASN A 619 63.84 -3.26 21.75
C ASN A 619 64.55 -4.53 22.29
N ALA A 620 65.64 -4.97 21.65
CA ALA A 620 66.48 -6.09 22.11
C ALA A 620 65.73 -7.38 22.52
N GLY A 621 64.62 -7.71 21.84
CA GLY A 621 63.85 -8.94 22.08
C GLY A 621 62.77 -8.88 23.18
N ALA A 622 62.43 -7.71 23.72
CA ALA A 622 61.37 -7.55 24.72
C ALA A 622 59.92 -7.59 24.15
N VAL A 623 59.74 -7.90 22.88
CA VAL A 623 58.44 -7.93 22.21
C VAL A 623 57.80 -9.30 22.37
N ARG A 624 56.55 -9.35 22.84
CA ARG A 624 55.79 -10.58 23.05
C ARG A 624 54.41 -10.48 22.42
N TYR A 625 54.04 -11.50 21.67
CA TYR A 625 52.66 -11.71 21.22
C TYR A 625 51.98 -12.61 22.22
N VAL A 626 50.83 -12.18 22.74
CA VAL A 626 50.11 -12.88 23.80
C VAL A 626 48.64 -12.97 23.44
N ILE A 627 48.07 -14.17 23.58
CA ILE A 627 46.63 -14.38 23.61
C ILE A 627 46.24 -14.37 25.09
N LEU A 628 45.38 -13.45 25.49
CA LEU A 628 44.90 -13.42 26.86
C LEU A 628 43.83 -14.49 27.05
N ASP A 629 44.00 -15.30 28.09
CA ASP A 629 43.00 -16.27 28.52
C ASP A 629 42.21 -15.71 29.70
N GLU A 630 42.56 -16.03 30.95
CA GLU A 630 41.86 -15.54 32.16
C GLU A 630 41.87 -14.02 32.33
N GLU A 631 42.84 -13.32 31.72
CA GLU A 631 42.95 -11.86 31.82
C GLU A 631 42.08 -11.12 30.81
N ALA A 632 41.56 -11.81 29.79
CA ALA A 632 40.90 -11.18 28.65
C ALA A 632 39.69 -10.31 29.05
N ALA A 633 38.91 -10.77 30.04
CA ALA A 633 37.72 -10.08 30.52
C ALA A 633 37.96 -9.12 31.69
N ARG A 634 39.21 -8.98 32.17
CA ARG A 634 39.52 -8.09 33.32
C ARG A 634 39.26 -6.62 32.97
N PRO A 635 38.71 -5.81 33.90
CA PRO A 635 38.46 -4.39 33.66
C PRO A 635 39.68 -3.61 33.11
N ALA A 636 40.87 -3.87 33.64
CA ALA A 636 42.12 -3.24 33.19
C ALA A 636 42.45 -3.52 31.70
N THR A 637 42.12 -4.72 31.20
CA THR A 637 42.27 -5.10 29.78
C THR A 637 41.35 -4.27 28.90
N LEU A 638 40.09 -4.12 29.31
CA LEU A 638 39.07 -3.36 28.58
C LEU A 638 39.32 -1.84 28.65
N GLU A 639 39.88 -1.33 29.75
CA GLU A 639 40.37 0.04 29.87
C GLU A 639 41.56 0.31 28.94
N THR A 640 42.48 -0.65 28.82
CA THR A 640 43.58 -0.59 27.86
C THR A 640 43.07 -0.56 26.43
N LEU A 641 42.10 -1.44 26.09
CA LEU A 641 41.41 -1.43 24.80
C LEU A 641 40.80 -0.06 24.51
N ALA A 642 40.05 0.49 25.46
CA ALA A 642 39.39 1.77 25.32
C ALA A 642 40.39 2.89 25.08
N ARG A 643 41.44 2.98 25.91
CA ARG A 643 42.50 3.99 25.78
C ARG A 643 43.18 3.95 24.40
N LEU A 644 43.66 2.77 23.99
CA LEU A 644 44.39 2.61 22.73
C LEU A 644 43.47 2.84 21.51
N HIS A 645 42.24 2.34 21.53
CA HIS A 645 41.28 2.58 20.44
C HIS A 645 40.93 4.06 20.32
N GLN A 646 40.69 4.72 21.46
CA GLN A 646 40.28 6.11 21.51
C GLN A 646 41.37 7.05 20.99
N ALA A 647 42.64 6.77 21.34
CA ALA A 647 43.79 7.50 20.80
C ALA A 647 43.86 7.42 19.26
N VAL A 648 43.76 6.21 18.69
CA VAL A 648 43.80 6.01 17.23
C VAL A 648 42.65 6.72 16.52
N GLN A 649 41.45 6.69 17.09
CA GLN A 649 40.28 7.34 16.46
C GLN A 649 40.39 8.87 16.52
N GLN A 650 40.86 9.43 17.62
CA GLN A 650 41.05 10.88 17.78
C GLN A 650 42.11 11.43 16.82
N GLU A 651 43.21 10.72 16.62
CA GLU A 651 44.24 11.05 15.61
C GLU A 651 43.65 11.12 14.20
N GLN A 652 42.63 10.30 13.91
CA GLN A 652 41.91 10.30 12.62
C GLN A 652 40.74 11.29 12.58
N GLY A 653 40.59 12.16 13.58
CA GLY A 653 39.51 13.14 13.68
C GLY A 653 38.12 12.52 13.94
N ARG A 654 38.07 11.31 14.50
CA ARG A 654 36.83 10.56 14.80
C ARG A 654 36.59 10.51 16.31
N ALA A 655 35.32 10.48 16.71
CA ALA A 655 34.95 10.41 18.13
C ALA A 655 35.32 9.07 18.79
N GLY A 656 35.48 7.97 18.03
CA GLY A 656 35.80 6.65 18.57
C GLY A 656 34.67 5.95 19.33
N ALA A 657 34.73 4.61 19.43
CA ALA A 657 33.67 3.80 20.01
C ALA A 657 33.46 4.07 21.52
N PHE A 658 34.51 4.44 22.26
CA PHE A 658 34.47 4.64 23.71
C PHE A 658 34.20 6.10 24.13
N SER A 659 33.87 6.99 23.18
CA SER A 659 33.38 8.35 23.51
C SER A 659 32.03 8.35 24.23
N ASP A 660 31.24 7.29 24.11
CA ASP A 660 30.03 7.10 24.90
C ASP A 660 30.37 6.37 26.21
N ALA A 661 30.11 7.03 27.35
CA ALA A 661 30.43 6.50 28.67
C ALA A 661 29.79 5.13 28.98
N ARG A 662 28.74 4.75 28.25
CA ARG A 662 28.08 3.43 28.40
C ARG A 662 28.81 2.30 27.67
N MET A 663 29.72 2.60 26.74
CA MET A 663 30.38 1.59 25.91
C MET A 663 31.39 0.74 26.67
N LEU A 664 32.19 1.33 27.58
CA LEU A 664 33.14 0.55 28.38
C LEU A 664 32.43 -0.43 29.35
N PRO A 665 31.41 -0.01 30.15
CA PRO A 665 30.61 -0.94 30.96
C PRO A 665 29.92 -2.03 30.15
N PHE A 666 29.45 -1.69 28.94
CA PHE A 666 28.89 -2.67 28.01
C PHE A 666 29.93 -3.72 27.59
N GLN A 667 31.13 -3.29 27.15
CA GLN A 667 32.19 -4.22 26.78
C GLN A 667 32.66 -5.08 27.94
N GLN A 668 32.74 -4.54 29.16
CA GLN A 668 33.06 -5.33 30.36
C GLN A 668 32.02 -6.43 30.61
N THR A 669 30.73 -6.14 30.40
CA THR A 669 29.65 -7.13 30.54
C THR A 669 29.70 -8.19 29.44
N VAL A 670 29.94 -7.80 28.19
CA VAL A 670 30.10 -8.73 27.06
C VAL A 670 31.33 -9.61 27.27
N ALA A 671 32.46 -9.03 27.63
CA ALA A 671 33.71 -9.76 27.84
C ALA A 671 33.57 -10.84 28.91
N ALA A 672 32.98 -10.50 30.06
CA ALA A 672 32.75 -11.47 31.13
C ALA A 672 31.89 -12.66 30.65
N ARG A 673 30.74 -12.37 30.01
CA ARG A 673 29.83 -13.41 29.50
C ARG A 673 30.43 -14.24 28.38
N PHE A 674 31.19 -13.62 27.49
CA PHE A 674 31.82 -14.32 26.38
C PHE A 674 33.01 -15.15 26.84
N GLN A 675 33.72 -14.74 27.90
CA GLN A 675 34.76 -15.55 28.54
C GLN A 675 34.15 -16.84 29.11
N GLU A 676 33.02 -16.75 29.81
CA GLU A 676 32.30 -17.92 30.36
C GLU A 676 31.91 -18.93 29.27
N GLN A 677 31.59 -18.45 28.07
CA GLN A 677 31.23 -19.30 26.92
C GLN A 677 32.44 -19.74 26.08
N GLY A 678 33.66 -19.28 26.40
CA GLY A 678 34.85 -19.50 25.57
C GLY A 678 34.81 -18.78 24.21
N TRP A 679 33.97 -17.75 24.07
CA TRP A 679 33.81 -16.96 22.86
C TRP A 679 34.72 -15.72 22.81
N LEU A 680 35.34 -15.33 23.91
CA LEU A 680 36.23 -14.17 23.94
C LEU A 680 37.64 -14.53 23.46
N ARG A 681 38.18 -13.75 22.52
CA ARG A 681 39.58 -13.83 22.09
C ARG A 681 40.20 -12.44 22.08
N VAL A 682 41.26 -12.25 22.88
CA VAL A 682 41.98 -10.97 22.96
C VAL A 682 43.45 -11.19 22.68
N TYR A 683 43.94 -10.54 21.63
CA TYR A 683 45.35 -10.58 21.24
C TYR A 683 46.03 -9.29 21.69
N GLN A 684 47.22 -9.41 22.25
CA GLN A 684 48.07 -8.28 22.61
C GLN A 684 49.45 -8.43 21.99
N LEU A 685 49.96 -7.29 21.53
CA LEU A 685 51.38 -7.09 21.30
C LEU A 685 51.92 -6.28 22.47
N ARG A 686 52.82 -6.87 23.25
CA ARG A 686 53.43 -6.25 24.42
C ARG A 686 54.89 -5.89 24.17
N LEU A 687 55.32 -4.78 24.76
CA LEU A 687 56.71 -4.41 24.92
C LEU A 687 57.05 -4.48 26.42
N GLY A 688 57.76 -5.53 26.83
CA GLY A 688 57.83 -5.90 28.25
C GLY A 688 56.42 -6.22 28.77
N GLU A 689 56.00 -5.53 29.83
CA GLU A 689 54.65 -5.65 30.41
C GLU A 689 53.64 -4.67 29.78
N THR A 690 54.09 -3.72 28.96
CA THR A 690 53.24 -2.66 28.40
C THR A 690 52.55 -3.11 27.11
N PRO A 691 51.21 -3.12 27.03
CA PRO A 691 50.50 -3.41 25.78
C PRO A 691 50.60 -2.23 24.80
N ILE A 692 51.20 -2.48 23.63
CA ILE A 692 51.37 -1.49 22.55
C ILE A 692 50.39 -1.70 21.39
N ALA A 693 49.77 -2.87 21.28
CA ALA A 693 48.56 -3.08 20.48
C ALA A 693 47.66 -4.12 21.11
N ILE A 694 46.37 -3.99 20.86
CA ILE A 694 45.32 -4.88 21.35
C ILE A 694 44.27 -5.09 20.28
N MET A 695 43.84 -6.35 20.15
CA MET A 695 42.78 -6.75 19.23
C MET A 695 41.75 -7.58 20.01
N TYR A 696 40.52 -7.08 20.07
CA TYR A 696 39.42 -7.65 20.83
C TYR A 696 38.42 -8.27 19.85
N CYS A 697 38.27 -9.60 19.95
CA CYS A 697 37.61 -10.45 18.97
C CYS A 697 36.67 -11.46 19.63
N PHE A 698 35.79 -12.04 18.81
CA PHE A 698 34.86 -13.08 19.24
C PHE A 698 35.03 -14.36 18.41
N ARG A 699 35.33 -15.48 19.07
CA ARG A 699 35.36 -16.81 18.47
C ARG A 699 33.99 -17.46 18.63
N TYR A 700 33.32 -17.76 17.51
CA TYR A 700 32.01 -18.40 17.52
C TYR A 700 31.90 -19.42 16.40
N GLY A 701 31.81 -20.70 16.76
CA GLY A 701 31.90 -21.80 15.80
C GLY A 701 33.21 -21.73 14.99
N PRO A 702 33.17 -21.80 13.65
CA PRO A 702 34.36 -21.77 12.81
C PRO A 702 34.85 -20.36 12.45
N ARG A 703 34.30 -19.31 13.08
CA ARG A 703 34.54 -17.89 12.75
C ARG A 703 35.23 -17.16 13.89
N LEU A 704 36.22 -16.31 13.56
CA LEU A 704 36.68 -15.22 14.40
C LEU A 704 36.13 -13.89 13.88
N SER A 705 35.39 -13.15 14.70
CA SER A 705 34.91 -11.80 14.40
C SER A 705 35.83 -10.74 14.99
N PHE A 706 36.45 -9.94 14.14
CA PHE A 706 37.35 -8.87 14.52
C PHE A 706 36.57 -7.59 14.88
N TYR A 707 36.30 -7.41 16.18
CA TYR A 707 35.37 -6.38 16.65
C TYR A 707 36.00 -5.00 16.84
N ILE A 708 37.00 -4.87 17.71
CA ILE A 708 37.68 -3.58 17.99
C ILE A 708 39.19 -3.80 18.12
N THR A 709 39.98 -2.86 17.60
CA THR A 709 41.43 -2.78 17.86
C THR A 709 41.84 -1.39 18.31
N GLY A 710 42.98 -1.31 18.99
CA GLY A 710 43.73 -0.09 19.24
C GLY A 710 45.23 -0.38 19.29
N TYR A 711 46.04 0.65 19.09
CA TYR A 711 47.48 0.58 19.25
C TYR A 711 48.05 1.90 19.72
N ASP A 712 49.26 1.86 20.27
CA ASP A 712 49.96 3.03 20.75
C ASP A 712 50.54 3.83 19.58
N LEU A 713 50.18 5.12 19.51
CA LEU A 713 50.56 6.01 18.41
C LEU A 713 52.07 6.27 18.37
N GLU A 714 52.77 6.21 19.50
CA GLU A 714 54.24 6.34 19.57
C GLU A 714 54.94 5.24 18.77
N TRP A 715 54.31 4.06 18.69
CA TRP A 715 54.83 2.89 18.01
C TRP A 715 54.27 2.71 16.60
N SER A 716 53.46 3.65 16.10
CA SER A 716 52.79 3.56 14.81
C SER A 716 53.73 3.28 13.62
N ARG A 717 54.96 3.82 13.64
CA ARG A 717 56.00 3.59 12.61
C ARG A 717 56.40 2.11 12.44
N PHE A 718 56.18 1.31 13.48
CA PHE A 718 56.49 -0.13 13.50
C PHE A 718 55.28 -1.01 13.15
N GLY A 719 54.13 -0.42 12.81
CA GLY A 719 52.94 -1.14 12.39
C GLY A 719 52.35 -2.13 13.41
N PRO A 720 52.27 -1.82 14.72
CA PRO A 720 51.84 -2.75 15.76
C PRO A 720 50.42 -3.30 15.53
N GLY A 721 49.51 -2.47 14.99
CA GLY A 721 48.17 -2.92 14.57
C GLY A 721 48.17 -3.96 13.45
N ARG A 722 49.11 -3.88 12.48
CA ARG A 722 49.24 -4.92 11.44
C ARG A 722 49.84 -6.20 11.99
N GLN A 723 50.75 -6.09 12.96
CA GLN A 723 51.39 -7.25 13.58
C GLN A 723 50.43 -8.06 14.44
N VAL A 724 49.57 -7.42 15.23
CA VAL A 724 48.56 -8.14 16.02
C VAL A 724 47.54 -8.86 15.12
N ILE A 725 47.19 -8.30 13.95
CA ILE A 725 46.34 -8.98 12.94
C ILE A 725 47.08 -10.19 12.35
N ALA A 726 48.37 -10.05 11.99
CA ALA A 726 49.17 -11.16 11.48
C ALA A 726 49.18 -12.34 12.46
N TYR A 727 49.47 -12.03 13.72
CA TYR A 727 49.53 -13.01 14.80
C TYR A 727 48.18 -13.71 15.01
N ALA A 728 47.09 -12.96 15.00
CA ALA A 728 45.76 -13.55 15.15
C ALA A 728 45.34 -14.41 13.96
N LEU A 729 45.72 -14.06 12.73
CA LEU A 729 45.46 -14.91 11.56
C LEU A 729 46.25 -16.23 11.66
N GLN A 730 47.50 -16.17 12.12
CA GLN A 730 48.30 -17.37 12.36
C GLN A 730 47.67 -18.27 13.43
N ASP A 731 47.22 -17.69 14.54
CA ASP A 731 46.50 -18.38 15.61
C ASP A 731 45.18 -19.00 15.10
N CYS A 732 44.37 -18.24 14.36
CA CYS A 732 43.10 -18.73 13.82
C CYS A 732 43.29 -19.98 12.94
N VAL A 733 44.32 -19.97 12.09
CA VAL A 733 44.62 -21.11 11.22
C VAL A 733 45.12 -22.30 12.05
N ALA A 734 45.99 -22.06 13.05
CA ALA A 734 46.46 -23.11 13.95
C ALA A 734 45.32 -23.73 14.79
N ASP A 735 44.33 -22.92 15.17
CA ASP A 735 43.12 -23.31 15.91
C ASP A 735 42.00 -23.87 15.01
N GLY A 736 42.27 -24.03 13.71
CA GLY A 736 41.36 -24.66 12.75
C GLY A 736 40.12 -23.84 12.36
N LEU A 737 40.14 -22.52 12.59
CA LEU A 737 39.07 -21.64 12.15
C LEU A 737 39.09 -21.50 10.62
N THR A 738 37.90 -21.37 10.01
CA THR A 738 37.78 -21.32 8.54
C THR A 738 37.40 -19.93 8.04
N VAL A 739 36.98 -19.02 8.93
CA VAL A 739 36.58 -17.66 8.57
C VAL A 739 37.17 -16.63 9.55
N PHE A 740 37.82 -15.60 9.00
CA PHE A 740 38.19 -14.39 9.70
C PHE A 740 37.32 -13.22 9.19
N ASP A 741 36.44 -12.70 10.03
CA ASP A 741 35.48 -11.67 9.68
C ASP A 741 35.95 -10.29 10.16
N PHE A 742 36.26 -9.37 9.23
CA PHE A 742 36.68 -8.01 9.56
C PHE A 742 35.50 -7.08 9.91
N LEU A 743 34.27 -7.60 9.86
CA LEU A 743 33.03 -6.87 10.15
C LEU A 743 32.85 -5.63 9.27
N ARG A 744 31.85 -4.79 9.55
CA ARG A 744 31.55 -3.61 8.73
C ARG A 744 32.75 -2.66 8.55
N GLY A 745 32.85 -2.07 7.36
CA GLY A 745 33.80 -1.01 7.01
C GLY A 745 34.59 -1.32 5.74
N ASP A 746 34.90 -0.28 4.96
CA ASP A 746 35.59 -0.35 3.68
C ASP A 746 37.06 0.10 3.76
N GLU A 747 37.65 0.03 4.95
CA GLU A 747 39.02 0.47 5.16
C GLU A 747 40.01 -0.36 4.33
N ALA A 748 40.86 0.34 3.55
CA ALA A 748 41.79 -0.28 2.60
C ALA A 748 42.68 -1.37 3.22
N TYR A 749 43.09 -1.22 4.48
CA TYR A 749 43.95 -2.20 5.15
C TYR A 749 43.29 -3.58 5.31
N LYS A 750 41.96 -3.68 5.38
CA LYS A 750 41.25 -4.97 5.47
C LYS A 750 41.49 -5.79 4.20
N TYR A 751 41.50 -5.13 3.04
CA TYR A 751 41.74 -5.74 1.73
C TYR A 751 43.22 -6.06 1.49
N ASP A 752 44.15 -5.34 2.13
CA ASP A 752 45.58 -5.70 2.10
C ASP A 752 45.83 -7.12 2.62
N TRP A 753 44.95 -7.62 3.50
CA TRP A 753 44.99 -8.98 4.03
C TRP A 753 44.36 -10.02 3.09
N GLY A 754 43.87 -9.64 1.90
CA GLY A 754 43.19 -10.56 1.00
C GLY A 754 41.74 -10.82 1.37
N ALA A 755 41.11 -9.93 2.13
CA ALA A 755 39.69 -10.01 2.42
C ALA A 755 38.85 -9.84 1.15
N GLU A 756 37.79 -10.62 1.05
CA GLU A 756 36.73 -10.50 0.06
C GLU A 756 35.60 -9.65 0.64
N THR A 757 34.93 -8.85 -0.20
CA THR A 757 33.77 -8.06 0.25
C THR A 757 32.51 -8.93 0.25
N GLN A 758 31.94 -9.15 1.43
CA GLN A 758 30.52 -9.46 1.58
C GLN A 758 29.77 -8.15 1.81
N THR A 759 28.57 -7.99 1.24
CA THR A 759 27.78 -6.76 1.41
C THR A 759 26.51 -7.03 2.19
N ASN A 760 26.49 -6.61 3.44
CA ASN A 760 25.25 -6.54 4.21
C ASN A 760 24.41 -5.38 3.68
N VAL A 761 23.12 -5.39 3.98
CA VAL A 761 22.19 -4.37 3.49
C VAL A 761 21.48 -3.73 4.66
N GLN A 762 21.47 -2.41 4.68
CA GLN A 762 20.60 -1.64 5.53
C GLN A 762 19.28 -1.37 4.82
N LEU A 763 18.16 -1.77 5.42
CA LEU A 763 16.81 -1.46 4.94
C LEU A 763 16.22 -0.33 5.78
N ARG A 764 15.84 0.77 5.14
CA ARG A 764 14.98 1.79 5.74
C ARG A 764 13.65 1.83 5.02
N ALA A 765 12.54 1.80 5.75
CA ALA A 765 11.22 1.86 5.17
C ALA A 765 10.25 2.72 5.99
N ALA A 766 9.55 3.63 5.32
CA ALA A 766 8.61 4.52 5.97
C ALA A 766 7.18 3.98 5.93
N ARG A 767 6.57 3.89 7.11
CA ARG A 767 5.20 3.41 7.25
C ARG A 767 4.18 4.53 7.37
N THR A 768 4.39 5.42 8.34
CA THR A 768 3.43 6.51 8.63
C THR A 768 3.66 7.67 7.68
N TRP A 769 2.69 8.58 7.58
CA TRP A 769 2.86 9.81 6.80
C TRP A 769 4.07 10.60 7.31
N TRP A 770 4.27 10.63 8.64
CA TRP A 770 5.40 11.27 9.28
C TRP A 770 6.74 10.66 8.85
N GLY A 771 6.86 9.33 8.91
CA GLY A 771 8.05 8.63 8.41
C GLY A 771 8.31 8.85 6.92
N LYS A 772 7.24 8.94 6.09
CA LYS A 772 7.36 9.15 4.63
C LYS A 772 7.85 10.54 4.31
N SER A 773 7.31 11.57 4.95
CA SER A 773 7.78 12.95 4.82
C SER A 773 9.25 13.07 5.24
N LEU A 774 9.64 12.37 6.30
CA LEU A 774 11.02 12.30 6.77
C LEU A 774 11.97 11.69 5.74
N MET A 775 11.64 10.52 5.20
CA MET A 775 12.47 9.88 4.16
C MET A 775 12.54 10.73 2.89
N ALA A 776 11.42 11.36 2.47
CA ALA A 776 11.42 12.28 1.33
C ALA A 776 12.34 13.50 1.56
N ALA A 777 12.30 14.10 2.75
CA ALA A 777 13.18 15.20 3.11
C ALA A 777 14.66 14.77 3.18
N GLN A 778 14.95 13.56 3.66
CA GLN A 778 16.30 13.01 3.67
C GLN A 778 16.83 12.74 2.25
N ARG A 779 15.99 12.21 1.35
CA ARG A 779 16.33 12.04 -0.08
C ARG A 779 16.66 13.39 -0.73
N LEU A 780 15.82 14.40 -0.52
CA LEU A 780 16.04 15.73 -1.07
C LEU A 780 17.34 16.36 -0.53
N ARG A 781 17.64 16.19 0.77
CA ARG A 781 18.91 16.65 1.34
C ARG A 781 20.13 15.93 0.78
N ARG A 782 20.02 14.63 0.49
CA ARG A 782 21.09 13.85 -0.14
C ARG A 782 21.31 14.29 -1.59
N SER A 783 20.24 14.48 -2.36
CA SER A 783 20.32 14.95 -3.76
C SER A 783 20.81 16.38 -3.92
N LEU A 784 20.75 17.20 -2.87
CA LEU A 784 21.32 18.56 -2.85
C LEU A 784 22.80 18.57 -2.41
N ARG A 785 23.33 17.44 -1.93
CA ARG A 785 24.73 17.26 -1.50
C ARG A 785 25.56 16.43 -2.47
N SER A 786 24.91 15.64 -3.33
CA SER A 786 25.47 15.01 -4.53
C SER A 786 25.40 15.99 -5.70
#